data_AF-A0A930UGF2-F1
#
_entry.id   AF-A0A930UGF2-F1
#
_cell.length_a   1.000
_cell.length_b   1.000
_cell.length_c   1.000
_cell.angle_alpha   90.00
_cell.angle_beta   90.00
_cell.angle_gamma   90.00
#
_symmetry.space_group_name_H-M   'P 1'
#
loop_
_entity.id
_entity.type
_entity.pdbx_description
1 polymer ?
#
loop_
_entity_poly.entity_id
_entity_poly.type
_entity_poly.pdbx_seq_one_letter_code
_entity_poly.pdbx_strand_id
1 'polypeptide(L)'
;MARSQNKNRRQRRGPRAAAPEPAAPAAAPAPVQIEPEQGDAFMLCLRTERPGPKALMRQLAEPVLTRRLRLREELAPVFAVFCFALTLFGITAPREVALEDDGLFLMLLEHFGVGHPPGYPLYSLLGSPFFHALPDFLSPAYRGHMFSGFAGAVSCVALYLIIAMLVNSRLCAVVASMAYAASECFWSQAIIAEVYTLNTAMYFIVMALCLRYASNPDLKGNMQRGLYMWIAFTYALSLTNHWPLVGLGSATLLLMVLSQWRGLLRCIPLGAVVFALGLLPYGWFVWRSYSDTALNFYGSIADAEQMWFYVTRSGYSGVDKQAGVGLDEKIAFTSFFIERMLVQITPLGFAVAAAGMGAMLASARHMWLAAALLVGMVTSGPLLIFMLDFKAEFIWFSAFRVYFLPFYGMMVIFFGYGLAWIGSMLARRLRGGEKHARLAVVAPLACGVLALTLALHWRQNDRSDYTWARDLAMYKLHNVDQNAHLFTFDDLDLPVGHMALVEKVRPDLKIYNDQGLVFGLRLYSPFTQDQDKTRILTKFMLEQQDPVFYHPYRENLFNGPRLGSDFLGFWRRHNTDNDQQRVILSDNLLNWMQASIAKADGITDRWTRQQASSVISTLVSAISQAAANGFELDERWVATIDSAYEKNELVRLFVLWNDVNAGMEKERAAEEIAWIDQVVANKDDYLFDNGNLADLLMLKVVIYQNHADLLPEGVEMEQLAEDELLRALDITFKLEAFANLVNLYRSQNRHADALAVLAEEHPQISQAPLEFREYHNFLTREMQSGGVPQLAEPQ
;
A
#
# COMPACT_ATOMS: atom_id res chain seq x y z
N MET A 1 65.35 48.31 2.12
CA MET A 1 65.20 48.56 3.57
C MET A 1 65.00 47.19 4.25
N ALA A 2 65.73 46.73 5.27
CA ALA A 2 66.11 47.30 6.58
C ALA A 2 64.88 47.48 7.49
N ARG A 3 64.80 47.01 8.75
CA ARG A 3 65.64 46.18 9.68
C ARG A 3 64.65 45.41 10.63
N SER A 4 64.96 44.56 11.62
CA SER A 4 66.12 44.37 12.52
C SER A 4 66.20 42.94 13.11
N GLN A 5 67.40 42.36 13.26
CA GLN A 5 68.10 41.95 14.52
C GLN A 5 67.39 40.92 15.44
N ASN A 6 67.92 39.74 15.85
CA ASN A 6 69.26 39.10 15.94
C ASN A 6 70.15 39.46 17.16
N LYS A 7 70.55 38.42 17.95
CA LYS A 7 71.63 38.24 18.98
C LYS A 7 71.16 37.17 20.01
N ASN A 8 71.92 36.23 20.63
CA ASN A 8 73.29 35.65 20.56
C ASN A 8 73.19 34.16 21.02
N ARG A 9 74.04 33.16 20.75
CA ARG A 9 75.32 32.96 19.99
C ARG A 9 76.69 32.98 20.74
N ARG A 10 76.96 32.07 21.69
CA ARG A 10 78.33 31.58 22.08
C ARG A 10 78.29 30.07 22.46
N GLN A 11 79.00 29.18 21.76
CA GLN A 11 80.41 28.68 21.91
C GLN A 11 80.61 27.62 23.03
N ARG A 12 81.58 26.69 23.01
CA ARG A 12 82.16 25.74 21.98
C ARG A 12 83.34 24.98 22.64
N ARG A 13 83.49 23.66 22.39
CA ARG A 13 84.62 22.77 22.85
C ARG A 13 84.64 22.51 24.38
N GLY A 14 85.24 21.43 24.92
CA GLY A 14 85.92 20.26 24.33
C GLY A 14 86.26 19.20 25.42
N PRO A 15 86.70 17.96 25.06
CA PRO A 15 86.70 16.81 25.99
C PRO A 15 88.06 16.45 26.63
N ARG A 16 88.03 15.67 27.73
CA ARG A 16 89.11 14.80 28.24
C ARG A 16 88.55 13.69 29.17
N ALA A 17 89.35 12.70 29.56
CA ALA A 17 88.87 11.40 30.10
C ALA A 17 89.80 10.74 31.15
N ALA A 18 89.34 9.58 31.67
CA ALA A 18 90.04 8.49 32.40
C ALA A 18 90.19 8.54 33.96
N ALA A 19 89.41 7.67 34.63
CA ALA A 19 89.79 6.58 35.58
C ALA A 19 90.69 6.84 36.84
N PRO A 20 90.82 5.91 37.83
CA PRO A 20 90.21 4.57 37.99
C PRO A 20 89.56 4.24 39.38
N GLU A 21 89.13 2.97 39.49
CA GLU A 21 88.81 2.01 40.61
C GLU A 21 89.44 2.17 42.04
N PRO A 22 89.05 1.39 43.11
CA PRO A 22 88.69 -0.06 43.10
C PRO A 22 87.67 -0.69 44.10
N ALA A 23 87.34 -1.98 43.88
CA ALA A 23 87.12 -3.12 44.82
C ALA A 23 86.11 -3.01 46.01
N ALA A 24 85.29 -4.02 46.39
CA ALA A 24 85.04 -5.45 46.03
C ALA A 24 83.71 -5.91 46.75
N PRO A 25 83.28 -7.20 46.91
CA PRO A 25 83.84 -8.51 46.52
C PRO A 25 82.86 -9.52 45.85
N ALA A 26 82.27 -10.48 46.60
CA ALA A 26 81.73 -11.78 46.14
C ALA A 26 80.67 -12.35 47.12
N ALA A 27 79.83 -13.37 46.83
CA ALA A 27 79.33 -13.97 45.57
C ALA A 27 78.24 -15.04 45.86
N ALA A 28 77.41 -15.39 44.85
CA ALA A 28 76.69 -16.68 44.74
C ALA A 28 76.23 -16.93 43.26
N PRO A 29 76.15 -18.18 42.73
CA PRO A 29 75.98 -18.41 41.28
C PRO A 29 74.69 -19.14 40.84
N ALA A 30 74.15 -18.78 39.66
CA ALA A 30 73.30 -19.60 38.77
C ALA A 30 72.98 -18.83 37.46
N PRO A 31 72.59 -19.50 36.35
CA PRO A 31 73.18 -20.68 35.73
C PRO A 31 73.65 -20.40 34.29
N VAL A 32 74.23 -21.40 33.60
CA VAL A 32 74.78 -21.28 32.24
C VAL A 32 73.68 -21.13 31.18
N GLN A 33 73.89 -20.24 30.20
CA GLN A 33 73.08 -20.19 28.97
C GLN A 33 73.46 -21.36 28.03
N ILE A 34 72.46 -22.08 27.53
CA ILE A 34 72.60 -23.05 26.45
C ILE A 34 71.66 -22.60 25.33
N GLU A 35 72.20 -22.32 24.15
CA GLU A 35 71.39 -22.12 22.94
C GLU A 35 70.96 -23.49 22.40
N PRO A 36 69.66 -23.75 22.16
CA PRO A 36 69.22 -24.89 21.37
C PRO A 36 69.39 -24.58 19.88
N GLU A 37 69.99 -25.52 19.14
CA GLU A 37 70.23 -25.40 17.70
C GLU A 37 68.92 -25.48 16.87
N GLN A 38 69.06 -25.34 15.54
CA GLN A 38 67.97 -25.38 14.56
C GLN A 38 67.32 -26.80 14.48
N GLY A 39 66.44 -27.13 15.43
CA GLY A 39 65.97 -28.52 15.62
C GLY A 39 64.46 -28.80 15.62
N ASP A 40 63.58 -27.82 15.93
CA ASP A 40 62.17 -28.13 16.30
C ASP A 40 61.07 -27.33 15.56
N ALA A 41 61.38 -26.76 14.40
CA ALA A 41 60.43 -25.97 13.62
C ALA A 41 59.46 -26.77 12.73
N PHE A 42 59.55 -28.12 12.70
CA PHE A 42 58.93 -28.94 11.64
C PHE A 42 57.77 -29.85 12.10
N MET A 43 57.55 -30.02 13.41
CA MET A 43 56.60 -31.03 13.94
C MET A 43 55.31 -30.46 14.58
N LEU A 44 54.95 -29.20 14.31
CA LEU A 44 53.71 -28.58 14.82
C LEU A 44 52.72 -28.08 13.74
N CYS A 45 52.79 -28.60 12.51
CA CYS A 45 51.92 -28.19 11.40
C CYS A 45 50.86 -29.22 10.94
N LEU A 46 50.70 -30.36 11.63
CA LEU A 46 49.78 -31.44 11.22
C LEU A 46 48.76 -31.86 12.30
N ARG A 47 47.94 -30.90 12.74
CA ARG A 47 46.58 -31.17 13.22
C ARG A 47 45.55 -30.31 12.48
N THR A 48 45.21 -30.73 11.26
CA THR A 48 44.05 -30.19 10.53
C THR A 48 42.75 -30.78 11.07
N GLU A 49 42.44 -30.52 12.35
CA GLU A 49 41.10 -30.76 12.88
C GLU A 49 40.13 -29.84 12.12
N ARG A 50 39.31 -30.42 11.24
CA ARG A 50 38.29 -29.67 10.49
C ARG A 50 37.36 -28.99 11.52
N PRO A 51 37.14 -27.67 11.48
CA PRO A 51 36.25 -27.01 12.43
C PRO A 51 34.88 -27.68 12.41
N GLY A 52 34.43 -28.22 13.55
CA GLY A 52 33.11 -28.82 13.67
C GLY A 52 32.01 -27.81 13.30
N PRO A 53 30.81 -28.24 12.86
CA PRO A 53 29.86 -27.35 12.17
C PRO A 53 29.57 -26.02 12.87
N LYS A 54 29.49 -25.98 14.20
CA LYS A 54 29.30 -24.73 14.98
C LYS A 54 30.55 -23.82 15.02
N ALA A 55 31.75 -24.38 15.03
CA ALA A 55 33.01 -23.64 14.93
C ALA A 55 33.22 -23.12 13.50
N LEU A 56 32.90 -23.94 12.49
CA LEU A 56 32.88 -23.52 11.09
C LEU A 56 31.87 -22.39 10.88
N MET A 57 30.65 -22.50 11.41
CA MET A 57 29.66 -21.40 11.36
C MET A 57 30.18 -20.12 12.02
N ARG A 58 30.87 -20.19 13.18
CA ARG A 58 31.51 -19.02 13.80
C ARG A 58 32.61 -18.39 12.93
N GLN A 59 33.40 -19.19 12.20
CA GLN A 59 34.40 -18.67 11.24
C GLN A 59 33.78 -18.21 9.90
N LEU A 60 32.64 -18.77 9.51
CA LEU A 60 31.86 -18.32 8.34
C LEU A 60 31.19 -16.96 8.60
N ALA A 61 30.85 -16.68 9.87
CA ALA A 61 30.12 -15.51 10.36
C ALA A 61 30.91 -14.20 10.45
N GLU A 62 32.24 -14.22 10.35
CA GLU A 62 33.02 -13.02 10.04
C GLU A 62 33.05 -12.84 8.51
N PRO A 63 32.42 -11.75 8.01
CA PRO A 63 33.14 -10.48 8.00
C PRO A 63 32.38 -9.28 8.62
N VAL A 64 33.09 -8.58 9.51
CA VAL A 64 33.08 -7.14 9.86
C VAL A 64 31.97 -6.23 9.28
N LEU A 65 31.33 -5.42 10.13
CA LEU A 65 30.90 -4.04 9.77
C LEU A 65 32.17 -3.24 9.40
N THR A 66 32.65 -3.37 8.16
CA THR A 66 33.96 -2.84 7.74
C THR A 66 33.88 -1.38 7.31
N ARG A 67 32.78 -1.02 6.64
CA ARG A 67 32.79 0.10 5.71
C ARG A 67 32.31 1.40 6.36
N ARG A 68 33.26 2.14 6.94
CA ARG A 68 33.09 3.58 7.15
C ARG A 68 32.81 4.25 5.81
N LEU A 69 31.54 4.59 5.56
CA LEU A 69 31.14 5.33 4.36
C LEU A 69 31.95 6.61 4.26
N ARG A 70 32.59 6.82 3.12
CA ARG A 70 33.39 8.01 2.82
C ARG A 70 32.64 8.76 1.74
N LEU A 71 32.12 9.95 2.05
CA LEU A 71 31.20 10.67 1.17
C LEU A 71 31.63 10.65 -0.31
N ARG A 72 32.89 11.00 -0.61
CA ARG A 72 33.47 10.98 -1.97
C ARG A 72 33.44 9.61 -2.68
N GLU A 73 33.46 8.50 -1.96
CA GLU A 73 33.35 7.15 -2.51
C GLU A 73 31.90 6.68 -2.70
N GLU A 74 30.93 7.33 -2.05
CA GLU A 74 29.50 6.99 -2.18
C GLU A 74 28.79 7.85 -3.23
N LEU A 75 29.33 9.02 -3.62
CA LEU A 75 28.68 9.95 -4.56
C LEU A 75 28.21 9.27 -5.86
N ALA A 76 29.08 8.48 -6.51
CA ALA A 76 28.71 7.81 -7.76
C ALA A 76 27.67 6.69 -7.57
N PRO A 77 27.78 5.77 -6.59
CA PRO A 77 26.69 4.86 -6.23
C PRO A 77 25.36 5.53 -5.88
N VAL A 78 25.39 6.60 -5.07
CA VAL A 78 24.20 7.36 -4.68
C VAL A 78 23.54 8.00 -5.90
N PHE A 79 24.32 8.65 -6.76
CA PHE A 79 23.83 9.23 -8.01
C PHE A 79 23.26 8.16 -8.96
N ALA A 80 23.90 6.99 -9.06
CA ALA A 80 23.41 5.89 -9.89
C ALA A 80 22.06 5.31 -9.39
N VAL A 81 21.91 5.10 -8.08
CA VAL A 81 20.63 4.65 -7.50
C VAL A 81 19.54 5.71 -7.63
N PHE A 82 19.87 6.98 -7.37
CA PHE A 82 18.95 8.10 -7.49
C PHE A 82 18.46 8.29 -8.92
N CYS A 83 19.37 8.38 -9.90
CA CYS A 83 19.02 8.57 -11.30
C CYS A 83 18.27 7.36 -11.88
N PHE A 84 18.61 6.13 -11.49
CA PHE A 84 17.84 4.95 -11.90
C PHE A 84 16.39 5.03 -11.41
N ALA A 85 16.18 5.24 -10.11
CA ALA A 85 14.84 5.30 -9.54
C ALA A 85 14.03 6.48 -10.10
N LEU A 86 14.62 7.69 -10.13
CA LEU A 86 13.95 8.88 -10.66
C LEU A 86 13.66 8.77 -12.16
N THR A 87 14.50 8.09 -12.95
CA THR A 87 14.20 7.83 -14.37
C THR A 87 13.09 6.81 -14.51
N LEU A 88 13.12 5.71 -13.75
CA LEU A 88 12.11 4.66 -13.77
C LEU A 88 10.71 5.21 -13.47
N PHE A 89 10.58 5.96 -12.38
CA PHE A 89 9.32 6.62 -12.02
C PHE A 89 8.99 7.77 -12.99
N GLY A 90 9.99 8.54 -13.42
CA GLY A 90 9.83 9.66 -14.35
C GLY A 90 9.25 9.30 -15.72
N ILE A 91 9.61 8.14 -16.27
CA ILE A 91 9.09 7.67 -17.56
C ILE A 91 7.74 6.96 -17.42
N THR A 92 7.54 6.16 -16.36
CA THR A 92 6.31 5.36 -16.17
C THR A 92 5.16 6.07 -15.46
N ALA A 93 5.40 7.24 -14.86
CA ALA A 93 4.33 8.02 -14.23
C ALA A 93 3.30 8.54 -15.25
N PRO A 94 2.01 8.54 -14.87
CA PRO A 94 0.94 9.05 -15.71
C PRO A 94 1.07 10.55 -15.93
N ARG A 95 0.56 11.01 -17.07
CA ARG A 95 0.59 12.44 -17.46
C ARG A 95 -0.67 13.19 -17.03
N GLU A 96 -1.68 12.46 -16.61
CA GLU A 96 -3.01 12.91 -16.21
C GLU A 96 -3.31 12.40 -14.79
N VAL A 97 -4.31 12.97 -14.11
CA VAL A 97 -4.77 12.49 -12.79
C VAL A 97 -5.17 11.02 -12.80
N ALA A 98 -4.86 10.31 -11.72
CA ALA A 98 -5.15 8.90 -11.49
C ALA A 98 -6.27 8.68 -10.46
N LEU A 99 -6.54 7.41 -10.13
CA LEU A 99 -7.31 7.01 -8.95
C LEU A 99 -6.38 6.76 -7.75
N GLU A 100 -6.92 6.22 -6.64
CA GLU A 100 -6.30 6.27 -5.30
C GLU A 100 -6.41 7.74 -4.78
N ASP A 101 -5.74 8.15 -3.70
CA ASP A 101 -5.87 9.54 -3.17
C ASP A 101 -5.18 10.60 -4.08
N ASP A 102 -4.75 10.23 -5.30
CA ASP A 102 -3.99 11.06 -6.24
C ASP A 102 -4.64 12.44 -6.50
N GLY A 103 -5.91 12.47 -6.88
CA GLY A 103 -6.63 13.74 -7.10
C GLY A 103 -6.73 14.62 -5.84
N LEU A 104 -6.82 14.01 -4.65
CA LEU A 104 -6.80 14.72 -3.36
C LEU A 104 -5.42 15.34 -3.11
N PHE A 105 -4.35 14.58 -3.31
CA PHE A 105 -3.00 15.08 -3.09
C PHE A 105 -2.54 16.08 -4.16
N LEU A 106 -3.00 15.97 -5.41
CA LEU A 106 -2.78 17.00 -6.43
C LEU A 106 -3.45 18.33 -6.07
N MET A 107 -4.72 18.29 -5.61
CA MET A 107 -5.38 19.48 -5.05
C MET A 107 -4.65 20.04 -3.82
N LEU A 108 -4.10 19.18 -2.96
CA LEU A 108 -3.33 19.60 -1.80
C LEU A 108 -2.03 20.31 -2.19
N LEU A 109 -1.32 19.82 -3.21
CA LEU A 109 -0.06 20.37 -3.69
C LEU A 109 -0.25 21.72 -4.42
N GLU A 110 -1.28 21.86 -5.24
CA GLU A 110 -1.68 23.13 -5.86
C GLU A 110 -2.03 24.16 -4.77
N HIS A 111 -2.96 23.82 -3.87
CA HIS A 111 -3.57 24.78 -2.96
C HIS A 111 -2.86 24.92 -1.61
N PHE A 112 -1.70 24.29 -1.40
CA PHE A 112 -1.06 24.14 -0.08
C PHE A 112 -2.10 23.69 0.97
N GLY A 113 -2.93 22.70 0.60
CA GLY A 113 -4.14 22.32 1.32
C GLY A 113 -3.88 21.56 2.61
N VAL A 114 -4.96 21.06 3.20
CA VAL A 114 -4.93 20.11 4.33
C VAL A 114 -5.57 18.80 3.88
N GLY A 115 -4.84 17.70 3.98
CA GLY A 115 -5.30 16.36 3.58
C GLY A 115 -6.07 15.64 4.69
N HIS A 116 -6.67 14.50 4.37
CA HIS A 116 -7.41 13.66 5.32
C HIS A 116 -6.56 13.20 6.53
N PRO A 117 -7.18 12.73 7.65
CA PRO A 117 -6.43 12.38 8.87
C PRO A 117 -5.28 11.38 8.67
N PRO A 118 -4.04 11.71 9.10
CA PRO A 118 -3.68 12.70 10.12
C PRO A 118 -3.24 14.08 9.59
N GLY A 119 -3.48 14.42 8.33
CA GLY A 119 -3.33 15.80 7.80
C GLY A 119 -2.11 16.04 6.90
N TYR A 120 -1.11 15.16 6.94
CA TYR A 120 0.08 15.17 6.08
C TYR A 120 0.82 16.52 5.90
N PRO A 121 1.05 17.34 6.96
CA PRO A 121 1.68 18.65 6.79
C PRO A 121 3.10 18.62 6.21
N LEU A 122 3.91 17.59 6.46
CA LEU A 122 5.24 17.52 5.85
C LEU A 122 5.17 17.32 4.32
N TYR A 123 4.21 16.53 3.84
CA TYR A 123 3.94 16.36 2.42
C TYR A 123 3.54 17.69 1.80
N SER A 124 2.61 18.40 2.44
CA SER A 124 2.17 19.74 2.04
C SER A 124 3.33 20.75 1.97
N LEU A 125 4.15 20.82 3.02
CA LEU A 125 5.25 21.80 3.15
C LEU A 125 6.45 21.55 2.24
N LEU A 126 6.72 20.29 1.86
CA LEU A 126 7.83 19.95 0.96
C LEU A 126 7.36 19.82 -0.50
N GLY A 127 6.15 19.29 -0.72
CA GLY A 127 5.60 18.99 -2.03
C GLY A 127 5.08 20.23 -2.75
N SER A 128 4.28 21.08 -2.08
CA SER A 128 3.68 22.26 -2.75
C SER A 128 4.76 23.21 -3.32
N PRO A 129 5.86 23.52 -2.61
CA PRO A 129 6.97 24.29 -3.19
C PRO A 129 7.74 23.56 -4.30
N PHE A 130 7.74 22.22 -4.32
CA PHE A 130 8.36 21.43 -5.40
C PHE A 130 7.49 21.44 -6.66
N PHE A 131 6.18 21.22 -6.49
CA PHE A 131 5.15 21.28 -7.53
C PHE A 131 5.17 22.64 -8.26
N HIS A 132 5.11 23.74 -7.49
CA HIS A 132 5.15 25.12 -8.01
C HIS A 132 6.53 25.57 -8.52
N ALA A 133 7.59 24.78 -8.30
CA ALA A 133 8.92 25.02 -8.88
C ALA A 133 9.15 24.26 -10.20
N LEU A 134 8.24 23.37 -10.61
CA LEU A 134 8.33 22.66 -11.89
C LEU A 134 7.67 23.46 -13.03
N PRO A 135 8.21 23.39 -14.27
CA PRO A 135 7.74 24.22 -15.39
C PRO A 135 6.29 23.94 -15.82
N ASP A 136 5.58 24.99 -16.24
CA ASP A 136 4.17 24.91 -16.65
C ASP A 136 3.87 24.13 -17.93
N PHE A 137 4.89 23.72 -18.70
CA PHE A 137 4.70 22.77 -19.81
C PHE A 137 4.48 21.32 -19.31
N LEU A 138 4.67 21.06 -18.02
CA LEU A 138 4.26 19.83 -17.36
C LEU A 138 2.84 20.01 -16.81
N SER A 139 1.98 19.03 -17.06
CA SER A 139 0.63 18.98 -16.48
C SER A 139 0.69 19.07 -14.94
N PRO A 140 -0.30 19.68 -14.28
CA PRO A 140 -0.35 19.74 -12.83
C PRO A 140 -0.25 18.34 -12.18
N ALA A 141 -0.95 17.35 -12.75
CA ALA A 141 -0.84 15.95 -12.31
C ALA A 141 0.62 15.45 -12.32
N TYR A 142 1.31 15.53 -13.46
CA TYR A 142 2.69 15.05 -13.56
C TYR A 142 3.67 15.83 -12.64
N ARG A 143 3.41 17.11 -12.35
CA ARG A 143 4.21 17.86 -11.35
C ARG A 143 4.10 17.27 -9.95
N GLY A 144 2.92 16.81 -9.54
CA GLY A 144 2.73 16.07 -8.28
C GLY A 144 3.37 14.68 -8.31
N HIS A 145 3.20 13.94 -9.40
CA HIS A 145 3.80 12.62 -9.58
C HIS A 145 5.33 12.66 -9.47
N MET A 146 5.97 13.72 -9.99
CA MET A 146 7.43 13.91 -9.86
C MET A 146 7.89 14.22 -8.43
N PHE A 147 7.02 14.70 -7.54
CA PHE A 147 7.35 14.84 -6.12
C PHE A 147 7.44 13.46 -5.44
N SER A 148 6.45 12.60 -5.66
CA SER A 148 6.45 11.22 -5.14
C SER A 148 7.55 10.36 -5.79
N GLY A 149 7.86 10.56 -7.08
CA GLY A 149 9.02 9.95 -7.75
C GLY A 149 10.37 10.42 -7.18
N PHE A 150 10.50 11.71 -6.84
CA PHE A 150 11.68 12.24 -6.15
C PHE A 150 11.81 11.67 -4.72
N ALA A 151 10.73 11.62 -3.95
CA ALA A 151 10.70 10.99 -2.63
C ALA A 151 11.01 9.48 -2.69
N GLY A 152 10.52 8.80 -3.72
CA GLY A 152 10.84 7.41 -4.03
C GLY A 152 12.33 7.21 -4.26
N ALA A 153 12.94 8.04 -5.12
CA ALA A 153 14.38 8.00 -5.38
C ALA A 153 15.23 8.30 -4.12
N VAL A 154 14.79 9.23 -3.26
CA VAL A 154 15.42 9.50 -1.96
C VAL A 154 15.30 8.30 -1.02
N SER A 155 14.19 7.58 -1.01
CA SER A 155 14.01 6.33 -0.26
C SER A 155 15.03 5.27 -0.69
N CYS A 156 15.18 5.06 -2.00
CA CYS A 156 16.15 4.11 -2.54
C CYS A 156 17.60 4.49 -2.19
N VAL A 157 17.93 5.79 -2.16
CA VAL A 157 19.24 6.29 -1.69
C VAL A 157 19.43 6.05 -0.19
N ALA A 158 18.41 6.28 0.64
CA ALA A 158 18.49 6.03 2.08
C ALA A 158 18.69 4.53 2.36
N LEU A 159 17.93 3.66 1.68
CA LEU A 159 18.08 2.21 1.72
C LEU A 159 19.47 1.76 1.25
N TYR A 160 20.01 2.35 0.17
CA TYR A 160 21.37 2.12 -0.29
C TYR A 160 22.41 2.41 0.81
N LEU A 161 22.29 3.55 1.50
CA LEU A 161 23.22 3.93 2.58
C LEU A 161 23.14 2.98 3.77
N ILE A 162 21.95 2.45 4.09
CA ILE A 162 21.77 1.42 5.13
C ILE A 162 22.51 0.14 4.72
N ILE A 163 22.24 -0.41 3.54
CA ILE A 163 22.86 -1.66 3.08
C ILE A 163 24.37 -1.49 2.91
N ALA A 164 24.85 -0.34 2.42
CA ALA A 164 26.28 -0.05 2.25
C ALA A 164 27.05 0.11 3.58
N MET A 165 26.39 0.38 4.71
CA MET A 165 27.00 0.28 6.05
C MET A 165 27.14 -1.17 6.52
N LEU A 166 26.26 -2.08 6.06
CA LEU A 166 26.20 -3.47 6.50
C LEU A 166 27.01 -4.44 5.64
N VAL A 167 27.18 -4.15 4.34
CA VAL A 167 27.80 -5.08 3.39
C VAL A 167 29.08 -4.54 2.76
N ASN A 168 30.13 -5.36 2.70
CA ASN A 168 31.38 -5.02 2.01
C ASN A 168 31.29 -5.25 0.49
N SER A 169 30.26 -4.69 -0.15
CA SER A 169 30.03 -4.74 -1.60
C SER A 169 29.10 -3.62 -2.05
N ARG A 170 29.66 -2.58 -2.71
CA ARG A 170 28.86 -1.49 -3.30
C ARG A 170 27.84 -2.02 -4.31
N LEU A 171 28.19 -3.04 -5.09
CA LEU A 171 27.30 -3.64 -6.09
C LEU A 171 26.05 -4.27 -5.44
N CYS A 172 26.23 -5.03 -4.35
CA CYS A 172 25.08 -5.64 -3.65
C CYS A 172 24.13 -4.58 -3.09
N ALA A 173 24.67 -3.49 -2.53
CA ALA A 173 23.86 -2.39 -2.03
C ALA A 173 23.14 -1.61 -3.14
N VAL A 174 23.82 -1.31 -4.26
CA VAL A 174 23.22 -0.64 -5.42
C VAL A 174 22.08 -1.49 -5.99
N VAL A 175 22.34 -2.76 -6.31
CA VAL A 175 21.38 -3.63 -6.98
C VAL A 175 20.20 -3.99 -6.07
N ALA A 176 20.42 -4.18 -4.76
CA ALA A 176 19.32 -4.35 -3.81
C ALA A 176 18.39 -3.12 -3.77
N SER A 177 18.95 -1.91 -3.75
CA SER A 177 18.15 -0.67 -3.70
C SER A 177 17.45 -0.36 -5.02
N MET A 178 18.03 -0.79 -6.15
CA MET A 178 17.37 -0.77 -7.46
C MET A 178 16.25 -1.82 -7.56
N ALA A 179 16.42 -3.00 -6.94
CA ALA A 179 15.37 -4.03 -6.89
C ALA A 179 14.17 -3.60 -6.02
N TYR A 180 14.41 -2.78 -4.98
CA TYR A 180 13.34 -2.13 -4.24
C TYR A 180 12.60 -1.07 -5.09
N ALA A 181 13.34 -0.25 -5.84
CA ALA A 181 12.74 0.70 -6.79
C ALA A 181 11.84 0.00 -7.84
N ALA A 182 12.18 -1.24 -8.22
CA ALA A 182 11.43 -2.06 -9.16
C ALA A 182 10.35 -2.95 -8.51
N SER A 183 10.15 -2.91 -7.19
CA SER A 183 9.14 -3.75 -6.53
C SER A 183 7.72 -3.23 -6.75
N GLU A 184 6.79 -4.12 -7.13
CA GLU A 184 5.40 -3.84 -7.52
C GLU A 184 4.73 -2.73 -6.70
N CYS A 185 4.70 -2.90 -5.37
CA CYS A 185 3.99 -1.98 -4.48
C CYS A 185 4.76 -0.66 -4.27
N PHE A 186 6.10 -0.67 -4.27
CA PHE A 186 6.86 0.56 -4.10
C PHE A 186 6.88 1.43 -5.37
N TRP A 187 6.91 0.80 -6.54
CA TRP A 187 6.90 1.48 -7.83
C TRP A 187 5.55 2.18 -8.06
N SER A 188 4.42 1.47 -7.91
CA SER A 188 3.07 2.03 -8.09
C SER A 188 2.80 3.26 -7.21
N GLN A 189 3.37 3.30 -5.99
CA GLN A 189 3.24 4.43 -5.06
C GLN A 189 4.30 5.54 -5.26
N ALA A 190 5.27 5.33 -6.15
CA ALA A 190 6.27 6.32 -6.55
C ALA A 190 5.93 7.03 -7.87
N ILE A 191 4.82 6.66 -8.52
CA ILE A 191 4.38 7.22 -9.80
C ILE A 191 3.10 8.06 -9.71
N ILE A 192 2.32 7.97 -8.63
CA ILE A 192 1.16 8.85 -8.35
C ILE A 192 1.47 9.81 -7.20
N ALA A 193 0.67 10.86 -7.05
CA ALA A 193 0.78 11.84 -5.98
C ALA A 193 0.35 11.22 -4.64
N GLU A 194 1.29 10.53 -3.99
CA GLU A 194 1.01 9.77 -2.77
C GLU A 194 2.00 10.01 -1.63
N VAL A 195 1.51 9.92 -0.39
CA VAL A 195 2.24 10.22 0.85
C VAL A 195 3.19 9.11 1.29
N TYR A 196 3.02 7.90 0.77
CA TYR A 196 3.71 6.69 1.22
C TYR A 196 5.20 6.65 0.86
N THR A 197 5.60 7.26 -0.26
CA THR A 197 7.02 7.36 -0.64
C THR A 197 7.78 8.39 0.19
N LEU A 198 7.18 9.54 0.52
CA LEU A 198 7.79 10.50 1.46
C LEU A 198 7.86 9.92 2.88
N ASN A 199 6.83 9.17 3.32
CA ASN A 199 6.88 8.41 4.57
C ASN A 199 8.07 7.43 4.59
N THR A 200 8.24 6.66 3.51
CA THR A 200 9.30 5.65 3.38
C THR A 200 10.69 6.31 3.34
N ALA A 201 10.83 7.44 2.65
CA ALA A 201 12.06 8.23 2.62
C ALA A 201 12.46 8.67 4.03
N MET A 202 11.52 9.27 4.77
CA MET A 202 11.76 9.69 6.15
C MET A 202 12.09 8.51 7.06
N TYR A 203 11.36 7.39 6.96
CA TYR A 203 11.62 6.19 7.75
C TYR A 203 13.03 5.62 7.52
N PHE A 204 13.47 5.48 6.27
CA PHE A 204 14.83 5.00 5.97
C PHE A 204 15.92 6.03 6.30
N ILE A 205 15.67 7.34 6.20
CA ILE A 205 16.62 8.36 6.69
C ILE A 205 16.79 8.23 8.21
N VAL A 206 15.70 8.12 8.98
CA VAL A 206 15.78 7.90 10.43
C VAL A 206 16.47 6.58 10.75
N MET A 207 16.15 5.49 10.05
CA MET A 207 16.80 4.18 10.24
C MET A 207 18.30 4.22 9.91
N ALA A 208 18.73 4.97 8.89
CA ALA A 208 20.13 5.18 8.57
C ALA A 208 20.86 5.97 9.67
N LEU A 209 20.23 7.00 10.25
CA LEU A 209 20.77 7.76 11.38
C LEU A 209 20.87 6.88 12.64
N CYS A 210 19.82 6.10 12.96
CA CYS A 210 19.78 5.16 14.08
C CYS A 210 20.84 4.05 13.95
N LEU A 211 21.00 3.45 12.77
CA LEU A 211 22.02 2.44 12.51
C LEU A 211 23.42 3.03 12.61
N ARG A 212 23.63 4.26 12.09
CA ARG A 212 24.91 4.98 12.21
C ARG A 212 25.25 5.30 13.67
N TYR A 213 24.26 5.67 14.47
CA TYR A 213 24.40 5.90 15.91
C TYR A 213 24.81 4.59 16.60
N ALA A 214 23.98 3.54 16.49
CA ALA A 214 24.22 2.22 17.07
C ALA A 214 25.61 1.64 16.73
N SER A 215 26.03 1.78 15.47
CA SER A 215 27.30 1.23 14.94
C SER A 215 28.56 1.98 15.37
N ASN A 216 28.45 3.14 16.02
CA ASN A 216 29.59 3.96 16.42
C ASN A 216 29.47 4.43 17.89
N PRO A 217 29.61 3.54 18.89
CA PRO A 217 29.54 3.92 20.30
C PRO A 217 30.67 4.86 20.75
N ASP A 218 31.84 4.78 20.11
CA ASP A 218 33.06 5.53 20.45
C ASP A 218 33.13 6.93 19.82
N LEU A 219 32.02 7.48 19.32
CA LEU A 219 32.02 8.86 18.81
C LEU A 219 32.29 9.86 19.95
N LYS A 220 33.08 10.89 19.65
CA LYS A 220 33.27 12.03 20.57
C LYS A 220 31.91 12.55 21.03
N GLY A 221 31.71 12.69 22.33
CA GLY A 221 30.37 12.88 22.93
C GLY A 221 29.51 13.99 22.31
N ASN A 222 30.09 15.11 21.86
CA ASN A 222 29.34 16.17 21.18
C ASN A 222 28.78 15.73 19.81
N MET A 223 29.50 14.88 19.07
CA MET A 223 29.04 14.34 17.78
C MET A 223 28.03 13.20 17.97
N GLN A 224 28.15 12.41 19.04
CA GLN A 224 27.16 11.42 19.44
C GLN A 224 25.83 12.09 19.85
N ARG A 225 25.89 13.14 20.69
CA ARG A 225 24.74 14.01 21.01
C ARG A 225 24.12 14.61 19.75
N GLY A 226 24.92 15.21 18.89
CA GLY A 226 24.45 15.83 17.64
C GLY A 226 23.73 14.85 16.72
N LEU A 227 24.24 13.62 16.57
CA LEU A 227 23.58 12.57 15.80
C LEU A 227 22.24 12.15 16.42
N TYR A 228 22.15 12.06 17.76
CA TYR A 228 20.86 11.82 18.42
C TYR A 228 19.88 13.01 18.26
N MET A 229 20.34 14.26 18.24
CA MET A 229 19.46 15.40 17.92
C MET A 229 18.91 15.31 16.49
N TRP A 230 19.71 14.89 15.52
CA TRP A 230 19.23 14.62 14.16
C TRP A 230 18.23 13.46 14.10
N ILE A 231 18.42 12.41 14.90
CA ILE A 231 17.42 11.33 15.03
C ILE A 231 16.11 11.89 15.60
N ALA A 232 16.16 12.62 16.72
CA ALA A 232 14.97 13.18 17.38
C ALA A 232 14.19 14.14 16.45
N PHE A 233 14.89 15.03 15.75
CA PHE A 233 14.29 15.98 14.81
C PHE A 233 13.66 15.29 13.59
N THR A 234 14.40 14.38 12.95
CA THR A 234 13.93 13.73 11.71
C THR A 234 12.83 12.72 12.01
N TYR A 235 12.87 12.06 13.17
CA TYR A 235 11.79 11.20 13.65
C TYR A 235 10.51 12.01 13.92
N ALA A 236 10.61 13.15 14.62
CA ALA A 236 9.48 14.06 14.79
C ALA A 236 8.89 14.51 13.44
N LEU A 237 9.72 14.98 12.51
CA LEU A 237 9.27 15.34 11.15
C LEU A 237 8.55 14.17 10.46
N SER A 238 9.06 12.95 10.57
CA SER A 238 8.41 11.77 9.96
C SER A 238 7.00 11.50 10.50
N LEU A 239 6.76 11.76 11.80
CA LEU A 239 5.43 11.71 12.40
C LEU A 239 4.50 12.82 11.86
N THR A 240 5.04 13.93 11.37
CA THR A 240 4.28 14.99 10.67
C THR A 240 4.03 14.69 9.19
N ASN A 241 4.55 13.58 8.67
CA ASN A 241 4.08 13.00 7.41
C ASN A 241 2.97 11.99 7.67
N HIS A 242 3.29 10.81 8.19
CA HIS A 242 2.35 9.69 8.32
C HIS A 242 2.61 8.90 9.60
N TRP A 243 2.25 9.46 10.77
CA TRP A 243 2.61 8.87 12.07
C TRP A 243 2.24 7.40 12.28
N PRO A 244 1.13 6.82 11.75
CA PRO A 244 0.81 5.41 11.98
C PRO A 244 1.90 4.47 11.46
N LEU A 245 2.28 4.58 10.18
CA LEU A 245 3.32 3.74 9.55
C LEU A 245 4.71 3.97 10.17
N VAL A 246 5.04 5.21 10.53
CA VAL A 246 6.26 5.51 11.29
C VAL A 246 6.24 4.81 12.65
N GLY A 247 5.13 4.91 13.38
CA GLY A 247 4.93 4.31 14.70
C GLY A 247 5.05 2.79 14.67
N LEU A 248 4.42 2.14 13.69
CA LEU A 248 4.53 0.70 13.45
C LEU A 248 5.99 0.30 13.16
N GLY A 249 6.73 1.07 12.36
CA GLY A 249 8.16 0.84 12.14
C GLY A 249 9.08 1.22 13.31
N SER A 250 8.58 1.89 14.36
CA SER A 250 9.42 2.51 15.40
C SER A 250 10.09 1.52 16.35
N ALA A 251 9.60 0.29 16.45
CA ALA A 251 10.20 -0.73 17.30
C ALA A 251 11.66 -1.02 16.89
N THR A 252 11.96 -1.10 15.59
CA THR A 252 13.34 -1.20 15.06
C THR A 252 14.18 0.01 15.41
N LEU A 253 13.64 1.22 15.19
CA LEU A 253 14.35 2.48 15.44
C LEU A 253 14.74 2.60 16.91
N LEU A 254 13.81 2.27 17.80
CA LEU A 254 14.01 2.25 19.24
C LEU A 254 15.08 1.23 19.66
N LEU A 255 15.01 -0.01 19.16
CA LEU A 255 16.01 -1.05 19.45
C LEU A 255 17.43 -0.64 19.00
N MET A 256 17.56 0.03 17.85
CA MET A 256 18.84 0.58 17.41
C MET A 256 19.37 1.66 18.37
N VAL A 257 18.54 2.61 18.82
CA VAL A 257 18.98 3.70 19.72
C VAL A 257 19.24 3.21 21.15
N LEU A 258 18.44 2.26 21.66
CA LEU A 258 18.60 1.69 23.00
C LEU A 258 19.92 0.92 23.19
N SER A 259 20.58 0.50 22.11
CA SER A 259 21.94 -0.05 22.15
C SER A 259 22.94 0.85 22.90
N GLN A 260 22.67 2.16 23.00
CA GLN A 260 23.48 3.15 23.71
C GLN A 260 22.64 3.98 24.71
N TRP A 261 21.71 3.34 25.43
CA TRP A 261 20.78 4.01 26.36
C TRP A 261 21.44 4.94 27.40
N ARG A 262 22.66 4.65 27.84
CA ARG A 262 23.41 5.53 28.78
C ARG A 262 23.83 6.87 28.16
N GLY A 263 24.00 6.91 26.84
CA GLY A 263 24.19 8.14 26.07
C GLY A 263 22.86 8.88 25.89
N LEU A 264 21.80 8.13 25.53
CA LEU A 264 20.43 8.62 25.34
C LEU A 264 19.93 9.42 26.56
N LEU A 265 20.02 8.86 27.78
CA LEU A 265 19.53 9.53 29.00
C LEU A 265 20.10 10.95 29.21
N ARG A 266 21.37 11.17 28.84
CA ARG A 266 22.05 12.49 28.95
C ARG A 266 21.59 13.48 27.89
N CYS A 267 20.87 13.02 26.88
CA CYS A 267 20.41 13.82 25.75
C CYS A 267 18.91 14.15 25.83
N ILE A 268 18.11 13.42 26.62
CA ILE A 268 16.64 13.56 26.68
C ILE A 268 16.15 15.01 26.79
N PRO A 269 16.67 15.89 27.68
CA PRO A 269 16.11 17.25 27.82
C PRO A 269 16.23 18.09 26.55
N LEU A 270 17.39 18.06 25.88
CA LEU A 270 17.58 18.77 24.62
C LEU A 270 16.91 18.02 23.45
N GLY A 271 16.87 16.69 23.51
CA GLY A 271 16.17 15.83 22.55
C GLY A 271 14.67 16.08 22.51
N ALA A 272 14.03 16.32 23.67
CA ALA A 272 12.61 16.66 23.76
C ALA A 272 12.30 18.02 23.12
N VAL A 273 13.15 19.03 23.34
CA VAL A 273 13.04 20.34 22.66
C VAL A 273 13.22 20.20 21.15
N VAL A 274 14.23 19.45 20.70
CA VAL A 274 14.51 19.22 19.28
C VAL A 274 13.43 18.37 18.60
N PHE A 275 12.84 17.40 19.32
CA PHE A 275 11.66 16.64 18.87
C PHE A 275 10.44 17.55 18.73
N ALA A 276 10.16 18.42 19.71
CA ALA A 276 9.07 19.41 19.60
C ALA A 276 9.26 20.37 18.42
N LEU A 277 10.49 20.80 18.11
CA LEU A 277 10.79 21.59 16.92
C LEU A 277 10.51 20.84 15.61
N GLY A 278 10.67 19.51 15.59
CA GLY A 278 10.31 18.68 14.43
C GLY A 278 8.79 18.42 14.31
N LEU A 279 7.99 18.74 15.32
CA LEU A 279 6.51 18.70 15.27
C LEU A 279 5.87 20.01 14.81
N LEU A 280 6.65 21.07 14.58
CA LEU A 280 6.15 22.37 14.10
C LEU A 280 5.28 22.33 12.83
N PRO A 281 5.44 21.38 11.88
CA PRO A 281 4.49 21.21 10.77
C PRO A 281 3.03 21.03 11.20
N TYR A 282 2.74 20.41 12.36
CA TYR A 282 1.36 20.36 12.88
C TYR A 282 0.83 21.75 13.31
N GLY A 283 1.70 22.65 13.76
CA GLY A 283 1.33 24.05 14.02
C GLY A 283 1.01 24.83 12.74
N TRP A 284 1.78 24.57 11.67
CA TRP A 284 1.46 25.10 10.33
C TRP A 284 0.12 24.55 9.81
N PHE A 285 -0.16 23.25 10.00
CA PHE A 285 -1.42 22.61 9.61
C PHE A 285 -2.64 23.22 10.30
N VAL A 286 -2.60 23.44 11.62
CA VAL A 286 -3.69 24.13 12.32
C VAL A 286 -3.88 25.54 11.76
N TRP A 287 -2.81 26.33 11.63
CA TRP A 287 -2.89 27.67 11.02
C TRP A 287 -3.46 27.63 9.58
N ARG A 288 -3.05 26.66 8.77
CA ARG A 288 -3.50 26.52 7.38
C ARG A 288 -4.98 26.16 7.30
N SER A 289 -5.53 25.39 8.24
CA SER A 289 -6.96 25.04 8.27
C SER A 289 -7.90 26.25 8.43
N TYR A 290 -7.41 27.41 8.91
CA TYR A 290 -8.18 28.66 8.97
C TYR A 290 -8.09 29.51 7.68
N SER A 291 -7.31 29.08 6.70
CA SER A 291 -7.25 29.75 5.41
C SER A 291 -8.46 29.39 4.55
N ASP A 292 -8.91 30.35 3.73
CA ASP A 292 -9.78 30.05 2.60
C ASP A 292 -8.95 29.29 1.54
N THR A 293 -9.23 27.99 1.36
CA THR A 293 -8.52 27.11 0.43
C THR A 293 -9.51 26.19 -0.29
N ALA A 294 -9.21 25.83 -1.54
CA ALA A 294 -10.05 24.93 -2.31
C ALA A 294 -10.07 23.49 -1.74
N LEU A 295 -9.06 23.11 -0.94
CA LEU A 295 -8.98 21.82 -0.24
C LEU A 295 -8.55 22.02 1.22
N ASN A 296 -9.39 21.54 2.15
CA ASN A 296 -9.17 21.64 3.60
C ASN A 296 -9.93 20.51 4.30
N PHE A 297 -9.39 19.29 4.34
CA PHE A 297 -10.16 18.14 4.79
C PHE A 297 -10.66 18.33 6.25
N TYR A 298 -11.91 17.96 6.55
CA TYR A 298 -12.69 18.37 7.75
C TYR A 298 -12.92 19.88 8.01
N GLY A 299 -12.16 20.79 7.41
CA GLY A 299 -12.32 22.24 7.54
C GLY A 299 -11.48 22.85 8.66
N SER A 300 -11.85 24.05 9.12
CA SER A 300 -11.08 24.80 10.13
C SER A 300 -11.08 24.12 11.50
N ILE A 301 -9.88 23.80 12.01
CA ILE A 301 -9.69 23.09 13.28
C ILE A 301 -9.82 24.09 14.43
N ALA A 302 -11.03 24.17 15.00
CA ALA A 302 -11.41 25.24 15.93
C ALA A 302 -10.65 25.20 17.27
N ASP A 303 -10.27 24.00 17.71
CA ASP A 303 -9.85 23.73 19.09
C ASP A 303 -8.92 22.49 19.20
N ALA A 304 -8.49 22.21 20.42
CA ALA A 304 -7.60 21.08 20.72
C ALA A 304 -8.27 19.70 20.67
N GLU A 305 -9.59 19.60 20.80
CA GLU A 305 -10.34 18.35 20.69
C GLU A 305 -10.46 17.93 19.22
N GLN A 306 -10.80 18.88 18.35
CA GLN A 306 -10.76 18.69 16.89
C GLN A 306 -9.34 18.38 16.42
N MET A 307 -8.32 19.09 16.90
CA MET A 307 -6.92 18.78 16.58
C MET A 307 -6.54 17.38 17.04
N TRP A 308 -6.98 16.95 18.22
CA TRP A 308 -6.74 15.61 18.73
C TRP A 308 -7.42 14.55 17.86
N PHE A 309 -8.74 14.66 17.63
CA PHE A 309 -9.54 13.80 16.74
C PHE A 309 -8.89 13.61 15.36
N TYR A 310 -8.37 14.70 14.80
CA TYR A 310 -7.68 14.70 13.51
C TYR A 310 -6.35 13.94 13.58
N VAL A 311 -5.48 14.27 14.53
CA VAL A 311 -4.17 13.62 14.65
C VAL A 311 -4.34 12.14 15.02
N THR A 312 -5.27 11.77 15.90
CA THR A 312 -5.55 10.37 16.27
C THR A 312 -6.27 9.56 15.19
N ARG A 313 -6.67 10.18 14.07
CA ARG A 313 -7.50 9.55 13.02
C ARG A 313 -8.85 9.02 13.52
N SER A 314 -9.41 9.60 14.59
CA SER A 314 -10.60 9.04 15.27
C SER A 314 -11.84 8.89 14.36
N GLY A 315 -11.97 9.70 13.31
CA GLY A 315 -13.02 9.54 12.29
C GLY A 315 -12.94 8.25 11.47
N TYR A 316 -11.79 7.58 11.42
CA TYR A 316 -11.62 6.28 10.73
C TYR A 316 -12.01 5.08 11.59
N SER A 317 -12.44 5.27 12.84
CA SER A 317 -12.67 4.14 13.76
C SER A 317 -13.70 3.11 13.28
N GLY A 318 -14.72 3.50 12.51
CA GLY A 318 -15.67 2.58 11.87
C GLY A 318 -15.14 1.87 10.61
N VAL A 319 -14.08 2.41 9.99
CA VAL A 319 -13.37 1.76 8.87
C VAL A 319 -12.36 0.76 9.42
N ASP A 320 -11.61 1.16 10.45
CA ASP A 320 -10.59 0.36 11.16
C ASP A 320 -11.20 -0.84 11.95
N LYS A 321 -12.53 -0.84 12.17
CA LYS A 321 -13.27 -1.83 12.97
C LYS A 321 -14.62 -2.22 12.33
N GLN A 322 -14.55 -3.04 11.29
CA GLN A 322 -15.75 -3.56 10.60
C GLN A 322 -16.39 -4.70 11.39
N ALA A 323 -17.72 -4.82 11.30
CA ALA A 323 -18.46 -5.92 11.92
C ALA A 323 -18.23 -7.26 11.17
N GLY A 324 -18.40 -8.37 11.89
CA GLY A 324 -18.33 -9.73 11.34
C GLY A 324 -16.93 -10.33 11.14
N VAL A 325 -15.86 -9.52 11.19
CA VAL A 325 -14.48 -9.95 10.87
C VAL A 325 -13.97 -11.04 11.82
N GLY A 326 -13.76 -12.26 11.30
CA GLY A 326 -13.32 -13.44 12.04
C GLY A 326 -11.81 -13.74 11.94
N LEU A 327 -11.44 -15.00 12.20
CA LEU A 327 -10.05 -15.50 12.11
C LEU A 327 -9.67 -15.91 10.67
N ASP A 328 -10.65 -16.43 9.94
CA ASP A 328 -10.68 -16.62 8.49
C ASP A 328 -10.21 -15.38 7.73
N GLU A 329 -10.77 -14.21 8.04
CA GLU A 329 -10.38 -12.93 7.44
C GLU A 329 -8.90 -12.59 7.71
N LYS A 330 -8.41 -12.86 8.93
CA LYS A 330 -6.99 -12.68 9.29
C LYS A 330 -6.09 -13.67 8.55
N ILE A 331 -6.56 -14.89 8.29
CA ILE A 331 -5.85 -15.90 7.51
C ILE A 331 -5.79 -15.48 6.03
N ALA A 332 -6.87 -14.93 5.47
CA ALA A 332 -6.91 -14.39 4.11
C ALA A 332 -5.93 -13.21 3.96
N PHE A 333 -5.97 -12.21 4.84
CA PHE A 333 -4.99 -11.12 4.85
C PHE A 333 -3.54 -11.59 5.05
N THR A 334 -3.31 -12.57 5.92
CA THR A 334 -1.98 -13.16 6.11
C THR A 334 -1.49 -13.88 4.86
N SER A 335 -2.39 -14.57 4.14
CA SER A 335 -2.07 -15.29 2.91
C SER A 335 -1.77 -14.33 1.75
N PHE A 336 -2.62 -13.32 1.54
CA PHE A 336 -2.38 -12.21 0.61
C PHE A 336 -1.05 -11.52 0.90
N PHE A 337 -0.78 -11.18 2.17
CA PHE A 337 0.48 -10.56 2.58
C PHE A 337 1.70 -11.42 2.25
N ILE A 338 1.63 -12.75 2.48
CA ILE A 338 2.70 -13.68 2.13
C ILE A 338 2.89 -13.76 0.61
N GLU A 339 1.81 -13.86 -0.17
CA GLU A 339 1.88 -13.88 -1.64
C GLU A 339 2.53 -12.59 -2.18
N ARG A 340 2.04 -11.42 -1.76
CA ARG A 340 2.57 -10.11 -2.15
C ARG A 340 4.04 -9.96 -1.75
N MET A 341 4.44 -10.43 -0.55
CA MET A 341 5.83 -10.43 -0.10
C MET A 341 6.75 -11.29 -0.98
N LEU A 342 6.30 -12.47 -1.43
CA LEU A 342 7.10 -13.38 -2.26
C LEU A 342 7.39 -12.81 -3.66
N VAL A 343 6.46 -12.04 -4.23
CA VAL A 343 6.63 -11.49 -5.59
C VAL A 343 7.44 -10.20 -5.66
N GLN A 344 7.44 -9.34 -4.62
CA GLN A 344 8.04 -7.98 -4.65
C GLN A 344 9.45 -7.89 -5.26
N ILE A 345 10.32 -8.88 -5.05
CA ILE A 345 11.67 -8.95 -5.65
C ILE A 345 11.94 -10.29 -6.34
N THR A 346 10.88 -10.94 -6.85
CA THR A 346 10.82 -12.35 -7.31
C THR A 346 11.02 -13.39 -6.20
N PRO A 347 10.48 -14.62 -6.34
CA PRO A 347 10.73 -15.71 -5.40
C PRO A 347 12.22 -16.06 -5.22
N LEU A 348 13.05 -15.85 -6.25
CA LEU A 348 14.50 -16.04 -6.15
C LEU A 348 15.17 -14.94 -5.31
N GLY A 349 14.74 -13.68 -5.47
CA GLY A 349 15.18 -12.58 -4.61
C GLY A 349 14.75 -12.78 -3.17
N PHE A 350 13.51 -13.25 -2.94
CA PHE A 350 13.03 -13.64 -1.61
C PHE A 350 13.88 -14.76 -0.99
N ALA A 351 14.21 -15.82 -1.75
CA ALA A 351 15.06 -16.90 -1.25
C ALA A 351 16.47 -16.41 -0.85
N VAL A 352 17.03 -15.47 -1.61
CA VAL A 352 18.30 -14.80 -1.25
C VAL A 352 18.15 -13.90 -0.02
N ALA A 353 16.99 -13.25 0.16
CA ALA A 353 16.68 -12.47 1.37
C ALA A 353 16.57 -13.37 2.61
N ALA A 354 15.85 -14.49 2.53
CA ALA A 354 15.73 -15.47 3.61
C ALA A 354 17.12 -16.06 3.99
N ALA A 355 17.96 -16.37 3.00
CA ALA A 355 19.33 -16.80 3.23
C ALA A 355 20.19 -15.69 3.90
N GLY A 356 20.02 -14.44 3.48
CA GLY A 356 20.67 -13.27 4.09
C GLY A 356 20.26 -13.04 5.54
N MET A 357 18.95 -13.13 5.84
CA MET A 357 18.39 -13.08 7.19
C MET A 357 19.00 -14.17 8.09
N GLY A 358 19.01 -15.42 7.63
CA GLY A 358 19.64 -16.54 8.35
C GLY A 358 21.14 -16.32 8.59
N ALA A 359 21.87 -15.83 7.59
CA ALA A 359 23.29 -15.50 7.71
C ALA A 359 23.58 -14.30 8.64
N MET A 360 22.64 -13.36 8.77
CA MET A 360 22.74 -12.20 9.65
C MET A 360 22.43 -12.57 11.11
N LEU A 361 21.43 -13.43 11.34
CA LEU A 361 21.13 -14.07 12.63
C LEU A 361 22.28 -14.95 13.12
N ALA A 362 22.89 -15.74 12.22
CA ALA A 362 24.05 -16.58 12.54
C ALA A 362 25.33 -15.76 12.86
N SER A 363 25.37 -14.47 12.51
CA SER A 363 26.51 -13.60 12.82
C SER A 363 26.37 -12.96 14.20
N ALA A 364 27.23 -13.37 15.14
CA ALA A 364 27.28 -12.81 16.49
C ALA A 364 27.46 -11.27 16.52
N ARG A 365 27.92 -10.65 15.43
CA ARG A 365 28.04 -9.20 15.28
C ARG A 365 26.75 -8.51 14.81
N HIS A 366 25.92 -9.19 14.03
CA HIS A 366 24.75 -8.62 13.35
C HIS A 366 23.41 -9.20 13.84
N MET A 367 23.42 -10.26 14.65
CA MET A 367 22.23 -10.92 15.21
C MET A 367 21.26 -9.96 15.92
N TRP A 368 21.78 -9.01 16.72
CA TRP A 368 20.96 -8.00 17.40
C TRP A 368 20.22 -7.08 16.42
N LEU A 369 20.83 -6.79 15.28
CA LEU A 369 20.27 -5.94 14.23
C LEU A 369 19.29 -6.72 13.35
N ALA A 370 19.57 -8.00 13.06
CA ALA A 370 18.62 -8.89 12.43
C ALA A 370 17.36 -9.07 13.28
N ALA A 371 17.51 -9.21 14.61
CA ALA A 371 16.40 -9.22 15.55
C ALA A 371 15.64 -7.88 15.56
N ALA A 372 16.34 -6.74 15.55
CA ALA A 372 15.69 -5.42 15.49
C ALA A 372 14.92 -5.20 14.18
N LEU A 373 15.44 -5.66 13.03
CA LEU A 373 14.74 -5.64 11.74
C LEU A 373 13.53 -6.58 11.76
N LEU A 374 13.67 -7.80 12.30
CA LEU A 374 12.56 -8.75 12.43
C LEU A 374 11.42 -8.24 13.30
N VAL A 375 11.72 -7.56 14.42
CA VAL A 375 10.69 -6.92 15.25
C VAL A 375 9.96 -5.82 14.46
N GLY A 376 10.69 -5.02 13.66
CA GLY A 376 10.09 -4.05 12.73
C GLY A 376 9.20 -4.70 11.70
N MET A 377 9.66 -5.78 11.09
CA MET A 377 8.89 -6.55 10.11
C MET A 377 7.64 -7.20 10.71
N VAL A 378 7.66 -7.64 11.97
CA VAL A 378 6.44 -8.07 12.67
C VAL A 378 5.50 -6.87 12.92
N THR A 379 6.03 -5.74 13.38
CA THR A 379 5.24 -4.57 13.79
C THR A 379 4.68 -3.74 12.63
N SER A 380 5.36 -3.68 11.49
CA SER A 380 4.92 -3.01 10.25
C SER A 380 4.38 -3.98 9.18
N GLY A 381 3.96 -5.17 9.59
CA GLY A 381 3.43 -6.23 8.72
C GLY A 381 2.33 -7.02 9.45
N PRO A 382 2.58 -8.27 9.90
CA PRO A 382 1.60 -9.11 10.58
C PRO A 382 0.83 -8.43 11.73
N LEU A 383 1.48 -7.61 12.57
CA LEU A 383 0.79 -6.93 13.67
C LEU A 383 -0.35 -6.03 13.18
N LEU A 384 -0.17 -5.37 12.03
CA LEU A 384 -1.19 -4.48 11.50
C LEU A 384 -2.46 -5.25 11.08
N ILE A 385 -2.29 -6.45 10.52
CA ILE A 385 -3.40 -7.36 10.16
C ILE A 385 -4.19 -7.78 11.41
N PHE A 386 -3.51 -8.05 12.53
CA PHE A 386 -4.17 -8.36 13.80
C PHE A 386 -4.68 -7.11 14.55
N MET A 387 -4.30 -5.89 14.15
CA MET A 387 -4.79 -4.65 14.75
C MET A 387 -6.02 -4.05 14.05
N LEU A 388 -6.14 -4.18 12.73
CA LEU A 388 -7.23 -3.61 11.93
C LEU A 388 -8.22 -4.69 11.49
N ASP A 389 -9.50 -4.47 11.73
CA ASP A 389 -10.55 -5.44 11.39
C ASP A 389 -11.21 -5.03 10.08
N PHE A 390 -10.53 -5.37 8.98
CA PHE A 390 -11.02 -5.30 7.61
C PHE A 390 -11.48 -6.68 7.14
N LYS A 391 -12.48 -6.73 6.25
CA LYS A 391 -12.86 -7.93 5.49
C LYS A 391 -11.89 -8.19 4.32
N ALA A 392 -11.76 -9.45 3.88
CA ALA A 392 -10.89 -9.88 2.77
C ALA A 392 -11.46 -9.55 1.38
N GLU A 393 -11.92 -8.31 1.20
CA GLU A 393 -12.47 -7.78 -0.06
C GLU A 393 -11.36 -7.08 -0.87
N PHE A 394 -11.50 -7.01 -2.19
CA PHE A 394 -10.51 -6.39 -3.07
C PHE A 394 -10.13 -4.96 -2.68
N ILE A 395 -11.12 -4.16 -2.24
CA ILE A 395 -10.91 -2.78 -1.82
C ILE A 395 -9.96 -2.69 -0.61
N TRP A 396 -10.14 -3.53 0.39
CA TRP A 396 -9.29 -3.55 1.58
C TRP A 396 -7.92 -4.15 1.28
N PHE A 397 -7.82 -5.21 0.46
CA PHE A 397 -6.52 -5.70 -0.03
C PHE A 397 -5.74 -4.59 -0.79
N SER A 398 -6.43 -3.82 -1.62
CA SER A 398 -5.84 -2.71 -2.38
C SER A 398 -5.40 -1.55 -1.49
N ALA A 399 -6.20 -1.16 -0.49
CA ALA A 399 -5.82 -0.13 0.47
C ALA A 399 -4.68 -0.58 1.41
N PHE A 400 -4.63 -1.86 1.81
CA PHE A 400 -3.67 -2.34 2.80
C PHE A 400 -2.26 -2.58 2.23
N ARG A 401 -2.13 -2.87 0.93
CA ARG A 401 -0.84 -3.21 0.28
C ARG A 401 0.26 -2.17 0.52
N VAL A 402 -0.10 -0.90 0.55
CA VAL A 402 0.83 0.26 0.64
C VAL A 402 1.39 0.45 2.06
N TYR A 403 0.74 -0.13 3.07
CA TYR A 403 1.24 -0.07 4.45
C TYR A 403 2.51 -0.91 4.65
N PHE A 404 2.78 -1.87 3.76
CA PHE A 404 3.94 -2.76 3.84
C PHE A 404 5.23 -2.20 3.21
N LEU A 405 5.26 -0.99 2.66
CA LEU A 405 6.48 -0.43 2.03
C LEU A 405 7.73 -0.44 2.96
N PRO A 406 7.66 -0.08 4.25
CA PRO A 406 8.80 -0.18 5.17
C PRO A 406 9.23 -1.64 5.40
N PHE A 407 8.28 -2.57 5.45
CA PHE A 407 8.54 -4.01 5.58
C PHE A 407 9.34 -4.54 4.37
N TYR A 408 8.90 -4.21 3.15
CA TYR A 408 9.58 -4.65 1.93
C TYR A 408 11.00 -4.09 1.84
N GLY A 409 11.26 -2.87 2.30
CA GLY A 409 12.61 -2.34 2.39
C GLY A 409 13.48 -3.05 3.44
N MET A 410 12.92 -3.43 4.59
CA MET A 410 13.63 -4.26 5.57
C MET A 410 13.96 -5.67 5.04
N MET A 411 13.05 -6.28 4.26
CA MET A 411 13.33 -7.50 3.51
C MET A 411 14.47 -7.31 2.49
N VAL A 412 14.52 -6.18 1.79
CA VAL A 412 15.60 -5.86 0.84
C VAL A 412 16.96 -5.64 1.53
N ILE A 413 16.99 -5.22 2.80
CA ILE A 413 18.25 -5.21 3.58
C ILE A 413 18.79 -6.63 3.72
N PHE A 414 17.93 -7.61 4.02
CA PHE A 414 18.34 -9.01 4.06
C PHE A 414 18.73 -9.53 2.67
N PHE A 415 18.08 -9.13 1.57
CA PHE A 415 18.50 -9.45 0.20
C PHE A 415 19.92 -8.95 -0.11
N GLY A 416 20.22 -7.68 0.17
CA GLY A 416 21.54 -7.09 -0.03
C GLY A 416 22.62 -7.78 0.82
N TYR A 417 22.30 -8.15 2.06
CA TYR A 417 23.17 -8.94 2.94
C TYR A 417 23.38 -10.38 2.40
N GLY A 418 22.32 -11.02 1.90
CA GLY A 418 22.36 -12.36 1.29
C GLY A 418 23.28 -12.43 0.07
N LEU A 419 23.15 -11.49 -0.87
CA LEU A 419 24.05 -11.37 -2.03
C LEU A 419 25.52 -11.24 -1.61
N ALA A 420 25.81 -10.41 -0.61
CA ALA A 420 27.17 -10.23 -0.09
C ALA A 420 27.70 -11.47 0.65
N TRP A 421 26.85 -12.14 1.43
CA TRP A 421 27.18 -13.37 2.14
C TRP A 421 27.49 -14.52 1.17
N ILE A 422 26.65 -14.75 0.16
CA ILE A 422 26.86 -15.72 -0.94
C ILE A 422 28.23 -15.46 -1.60
N GLY A 423 28.54 -14.19 -1.91
CA GLY A 423 29.86 -13.80 -2.42
C GLY A 423 31.01 -14.20 -1.50
N SER A 424 30.89 -13.97 -0.19
CA SER A 424 31.91 -14.35 0.80
C SER A 424 32.06 -15.87 0.97
N MET A 425 31.00 -16.64 0.75
CA MET A 425 31.02 -18.10 0.81
C MET A 425 31.72 -18.68 -0.42
N LEU A 426 31.38 -18.18 -1.61
CA LEU A 426 31.95 -18.63 -2.87
C LEU A 426 33.42 -18.20 -3.02
N ALA A 427 33.79 -17.02 -2.53
CA ALA A 427 35.17 -16.54 -2.48
C ALA A 427 36.12 -17.49 -1.72
N ARG A 428 35.59 -18.22 -0.73
CA ARG A 428 36.33 -19.21 0.08
C ARG A 428 36.39 -20.61 -0.57
N ARG A 429 35.66 -20.84 -1.67
CA ARG A 429 35.64 -22.13 -2.43
C ARG A 429 36.29 -22.03 -3.81
N LEU A 430 36.24 -20.86 -4.46
CA LEU A 430 36.77 -20.64 -5.81
C LEU A 430 38.25 -20.24 -5.77
N ARG A 431 39.09 -20.90 -6.59
CA ARG A 431 40.54 -20.62 -6.71
C ARG A 431 40.88 -19.16 -7.07
N GLY A 432 39.93 -18.41 -7.61
CA GLY A 432 40.08 -16.99 -7.96
C GLY A 432 39.75 -15.97 -6.86
N GLY A 433 39.36 -16.41 -5.66
CA GLY A 433 39.08 -15.53 -4.51
C GLY A 433 37.91 -14.56 -4.70
N GLU A 434 37.86 -13.50 -3.87
CA GLU A 434 36.71 -12.57 -3.81
C GLU A 434 36.35 -11.92 -5.16
N LYS A 435 37.34 -11.50 -5.95
CA LYS A 435 37.08 -10.80 -7.23
C LYS A 435 36.33 -11.70 -8.20
N HIS A 436 36.72 -12.98 -8.31
CA HIS A 436 36.05 -13.93 -9.18
C HIS A 436 34.67 -14.31 -8.65
N ALA A 437 34.51 -14.54 -7.34
CA ALA A 437 33.20 -14.82 -6.75
C ALA A 437 32.19 -13.67 -6.96
N ARG A 438 32.63 -12.41 -6.79
CA ARG A 438 31.80 -11.23 -7.04
C ARG A 438 31.40 -11.09 -8.52
N LEU A 439 32.35 -11.25 -9.45
CA LEU A 439 32.10 -11.03 -10.88
C LEU A 439 31.39 -12.20 -11.59
N ALA A 440 31.71 -13.46 -11.24
CA ALA A 440 31.22 -14.63 -11.96
C ALA A 440 29.90 -15.20 -11.42
N VAL A 441 29.48 -14.83 -10.20
CA VAL A 441 28.24 -15.35 -9.59
C VAL A 441 27.38 -14.26 -8.98
N VAL A 442 27.92 -13.41 -8.10
CA VAL A 442 27.10 -12.39 -7.41
C VAL A 442 26.57 -11.33 -8.38
N ALA A 443 27.39 -10.84 -9.31
CA ALA A 443 26.95 -9.86 -10.29
C ALA A 443 25.87 -10.42 -11.25
N PRO A 444 26.03 -11.60 -11.90
CA PRO A 444 24.95 -12.21 -12.67
C PRO A 444 23.68 -12.48 -11.86
N LEU A 445 23.78 -13.01 -10.63
CA LEU A 445 22.61 -13.28 -9.79
C LEU A 445 21.87 -11.99 -9.42
N ALA A 446 22.59 -10.96 -8.97
CA ALA A 446 21.99 -9.70 -8.55
C ALA A 446 21.34 -8.98 -9.74
N CYS A 447 22.05 -8.83 -10.85
CA CYS A 447 21.52 -8.18 -12.05
C CYS A 447 20.39 -8.99 -12.71
N GLY A 448 20.45 -10.33 -12.66
CA GLY A 448 19.40 -11.21 -13.15
C GLY A 448 18.11 -11.10 -12.34
N VAL A 449 18.19 -11.04 -11.01
CA VAL A 449 17.03 -10.76 -10.16
C VAL A 449 16.46 -9.38 -10.48
N LEU A 450 17.28 -8.31 -10.51
CA LEU A 450 16.82 -6.97 -10.85
C LEU A 450 16.14 -6.89 -12.23
N ALA A 451 16.73 -7.50 -13.26
CA ALA A 451 16.17 -7.52 -14.60
C ALA A 451 14.84 -8.29 -14.66
N LEU A 452 14.70 -9.39 -13.91
CA LEU A 452 13.45 -10.15 -13.82
C LEU A 452 12.38 -9.40 -13.01
N THR A 453 12.74 -8.74 -11.90
CA THR A 453 11.84 -7.86 -11.14
C THR A 453 11.29 -6.74 -12.03
N LEU A 454 12.16 -6.06 -12.79
CA LEU A 454 11.74 -5.06 -13.78
C LEU A 454 10.81 -5.67 -14.84
N ALA A 455 11.20 -6.77 -15.48
CA ALA A 455 10.42 -7.37 -16.56
C ALA A 455 9.02 -7.84 -16.13
N LEU A 456 8.88 -8.37 -14.91
CA LEU A 456 7.58 -8.81 -14.37
C LEU A 456 6.69 -7.64 -13.98
N HIS A 457 7.23 -6.60 -13.33
CA HIS A 457 6.42 -5.50 -12.80
C HIS A 457 6.22 -4.34 -13.78
N TRP A 458 6.98 -4.27 -14.88
CA TRP A 458 6.90 -3.15 -15.85
C TRP A 458 5.47 -2.93 -16.34
N ARG A 459 4.84 -3.96 -16.91
CA ARG A 459 3.49 -3.81 -17.51
C ARG A 459 2.45 -3.32 -16.51
N GLN A 460 2.58 -3.65 -15.22
CA GLN A 460 1.65 -3.26 -14.15
C GLN A 460 1.88 -1.83 -13.63
N ASN A 461 3.11 -1.30 -13.78
CA ASN A 461 3.51 -0.01 -13.24
C ASN A 461 3.77 1.06 -14.32
N ASP A 462 3.82 0.67 -15.60
CA ASP A 462 3.84 1.61 -16.71
C ASP A 462 2.46 2.22 -16.93
N ARG A 463 2.17 3.29 -16.16
CA ARG A 463 0.97 4.12 -16.29
C ARG A 463 1.23 5.31 -17.22
N SER A 464 2.26 5.30 -18.08
CA SER A 464 2.70 6.48 -18.85
C SER A 464 1.66 7.06 -19.81
N ASP A 465 0.89 6.21 -20.50
CA ASP A 465 -0.23 6.59 -21.39
C ASP A 465 -1.61 6.63 -20.69
N TYR A 466 -1.64 6.57 -19.35
CA TYR A 466 -2.88 6.55 -18.57
C TYR A 466 -3.67 7.84 -18.71
N THR A 467 -4.96 7.69 -18.99
CA THR A 467 -5.91 8.80 -19.24
C THR A 467 -7.30 8.58 -18.61
N TRP A 468 -7.60 7.39 -18.06
CA TRP A 468 -8.98 6.97 -17.80
C TRP A 468 -9.71 7.80 -16.73
N ALA A 469 -9.10 8.02 -15.57
CA ALA A 469 -9.70 8.81 -14.50
C ALA A 469 -9.95 10.28 -14.92
N ARG A 470 -9.03 10.87 -15.69
CA ARG A 470 -9.22 12.20 -16.30
C ARG A 470 -10.36 12.22 -17.31
N ASP A 471 -10.49 11.20 -18.16
CA ASP A 471 -11.57 11.14 -19.16
C ASP A 471 -12.95 10.94 -18.50
N LEU A 472 -13.02 10.16 -17.41
CA LEU A 472 -14.22 10.08 -16.55
C LEU A 472 -14.56 11.44 -15.92
N ALA A 473 -13.57 12.14 -15.37
CA ALA A 473 -13.77 13.47 -14.78
C ALA A 473 -14.24 14.51 -15.81
N MET A 474 -13.63 14.52 -17.00
CA MET A 474 -14.01 15.40 -18.11
C MET A 474 -15.43 15.09 -18.60
N TYR A 475 -15.82 13.81 -18.68
CA TYR A 475 -17.21 13.45 -18.98
C TYR A 475 -18.17 13.97 -17.89
N LYS A 476 -17.88 13.68 -16.61
CA LYS A 476 -18.67 14.11 -15.45
C LYS A 476 -18.86 15.63 -15.40
N LEU A 477 -17.83 16.41 -15.73
CA LEU A 477 -17.84 17.89 -15.73
C LEU A 477 -18.53 18.50 -16.96
N HIS A 478 -18.44 17.88 -18.14
CA HIS A 478 -19.03 18.44 -19.36
C HIS A 478 -20.52 18.09 -19.57
N ASN A 479 -21.05 17.09 -18.87
CA ASN A 479 -22.46 16.67 -18.98
C ASN A 479 -23.32 17.13 -17.79
N VAL A 480 -23.08 18.36 -17.32
CA VAL A 480 -23.89 19.09 -16.33
C VAL A 480 -24.09 20.54 -16.74
N ASP A 481 -25.20 21.15 -16.32
CA ASP A 481 -25.63 22.50 -16.73
C ASP A 481 -24.64 23.61 -16.34
N GLN A 482 -24.78 24.80 -16.93
CA GLN A 482 -23.99 25.99 -16.55
C GLN A 482 -24.34 26.48 -15.14
N ASN A 483 -23.33 26.93 -14.39
CA ASN A 483 -23.42 27.42 -13.01
C ASN A 483 -23.96 26.42 -11.98
N ALA A 484 -24.06 25.14 -12.34
CA ALA A 484 -24.70 24.11 -11.52
C ALA A 484 -23.95 23.82 -10.20
N HIS A 485 -24.70 23.34 -9.20
CA HIS A 485 -24.17 22.79 -7.96
C HIS A 485 -23.96 21.28 -8.11
N LEU A 486 -22.75 20.80 -7.86
CA LEU A 486 -22.34 19.41 -8.10
C LEU A 486 -21.97 18.73 -6.79
N PHE A 487 -22.68 17.68 -6.40
CA PHE A 487 -22.44 16.92 -5.17
C PHE A 487 -21.72 15.62 -5.46
N THR A 488 -20.43 15.60 -5.13
CA THR A 488 -19.56 14.42 -5.19
C THR A 488 -19.68 13.57 -3.94
N PHE A 489 -19.38 12.28 -4.07
CA PHE A 489 -19.47 11.31 -2.97
C PHE A 489 -18.14 10.65 -2.61
N ASP A 490 -17.44 10.07 -3.59
CA ASP A 490 -16.40 9.05 -3.38
C ASP A 490 -15.07 9.35 -4.10
N ASP A 491 -14.14 8.39 -4.02
CA ASP A 491 -12.79 8.48 -4.59
C ASP A 491 -12.79 8.65 -6.12
N LEU A 492 -13.84 8.20 -6.82
CA LEU A 492 -14.02 8.35 -8.27
C LEU A 492 -14.42 9.78 -8.67
N ASP A 493 -14.66 10.65 -7.69
CA ASP A 493 -14.85 12.10 -7.87
C ASP A 493 -13.63 12.93 -7.43
N LEU A 494 -12.58 12.36 -6.83
CA LEU A 494 -11.34 13.10 -6.58
C LEU A 494 -10.69 13.63 -7.88
N PRO A 495 -10.72 12.90 -9.01
CA PRO A 495 -10.36 13.44 -10.33
C PRO A 495 -11.25 14.61 -10.79
N VAL A 496 -12.55 14.60 -10.49
CA VAL A 496 -13.48 15.72 -10.77
C VAL A 496 -13.04 16.96 -10.01
N GLY A 497 -12.68 16.80 -8.73
CA GLY A 497 -12.09 17.85 -7.91
C GLY A 497 -10.79 18.41 -8.51
N HIS A 498 -9.86 17.55 -8.91
CA HIS A 498 -8.60 17.96 -9.55
C HIS A 498 -8.82 18.76 -10.83
N MET A 499 -9.60 18.24 -11.79
CA MET A 499 -9.81 18.92 -13.08
C MET A 499 -10.44 20.31 -12.90
N ALA A 500 -11.36 20.47 -11.95
CA ALA A 500 -12.02 21.76 -11.70
C ALA A 500 -11.19 22.71 -10.83
N LEU A 501 -10.59 22.24 -9.72
CA LEU A 501 -9.94 23.10 -8.74
C LEU A 501 -8.44 23.32 -9.03
N VAL A 502 -7.79 22.42 -9.76
CA VAL A 502 -6.39 22.58 -10.22
C VAL A 502 -6.37 23.05 -11.67
N GLU A 503 -6.93 22.28 -12.60
CA GLU A 503 -6.83 22.57 -14.05
C GLU A 503 -7.87 23.59 -14.56
N LYS A 504 -8.77 24.05 -13.68
CA LYS A 504 -9.79 25.09 -13.93
C LYS A 504 -10.78 24.73 -15.06
N VAL A 505 -11.04 23.43 -15.27
CA VAL A 505 -12.12 22.95 -16.13
C VAL A 505 -13.46 23.30 -15.50
N ARG A 506 -14.40 23.86 -16.29
CA ARG A 506 -15.75 24.26 -15.83
C ARG A 506 -15.73 25.10 -14.52
N PRO A 507 -15.05 26.26 -14.52
CA PRO A 507 -14.90 27.09 -13.32
C PRO A 507 -16.20 27.83 -12.92
N ASP A 508 -17.28 27.63 -13.69
CA ASP A 508 -18.64 28.04 -13.36
C ASP A 508 -19.33 27.08 -12.36
N LEU A 509 -18.85 25.84 -12.24
CA LEU A 509 -19.46 24.83 -11.37
C LEU A 509 -19.10 25.02 -9.90
N LYS A 510 -20.09 24.80 -9.04
CA LYS A 510 -19.98 24.91 -7.58
C LYS A 510 -19.92 23.49 -7.03
N ILE A 511 -18.71 22.99 -6.77
CA ILE A 511 -18.49 21.59 -6.39
C ILE A 511 -18.47 21.44 -4.87
N TYR A 512 -19.28 20.50 -4.37
CA TYR A 512 -19.43 20.11 -2.98
C TYR A 512 -19.06 18.62 -2.86
N ASN A 513 -18.49 18.23 -1.73
CA ASN A 513 -18.58 16.83 -1.28
C ASN A 513 -19.77 16.74 -0.32
N ASP A 514 -20.59 15.70 -0.44
CA ASP A 514 -21.87 15.63 0.27
C ASP A 514 -21.76 15.37 1.78
N GLN A 515 -20.67 14.76 2.25
CA GLN A 515 -20.31 14.70 3.68
C GLN A 515 -19.68 16.02 4.17
N GLY A 516 -19.45 16.97 3.27
CA GLY A 516 -18.74 18.22 3.54
C GLY A 516 -17.27 18.01 3.89
N LEU A 517 -16.62 16.91 3.44
CA LEU A 517 -15.27 16.54 3.88
C LEU A 517 -14.15 17.21 3.10
N VAL A 518 -14.22 17.20 1.76
CA VAL A 518 -13.06 17.42 0.85
C VAL A 518 -12.83 18.90 0.50
N PHE A 519 -13.71 19.50 -0.32
CA PHE A 519 -13.51 20.82 -0.91
C PHE A 519 -13.75 21.98 0.06
N GLY A 520 -13.20 23.16 -0.21
CA GLY A 520 -13.45 24.36 0.61
C GLY A 520 -14.93 24.76 0.67
N LEU A 521 -15.65 24.61 -0.44
CA LEU A 521 -17.08 24.90 -0.54
C LEU A 521 -17.92 23.79 0.11
N ARG A 522 -18.72 24.15 1.12
CA ARG A 522 -19.51 23.22 1.96
C ARG A 522 -20.88 23.82 2.30
N LEU A 523 -21.89 22.96 2.48
CA LEU A 523 -23.17 23.35 3.09
C LEU A 523 -23.14 23.30 4.63
N TYR A 524 -22.32 22.42 5.20
CA TYR A 524 -22.20 22.20 6.65
C TYR A 524 -20.81 21.67 7.01
N SER A 525 -20.50 21.70 8.31
CA SER A 525 -19.32 21.00 8.85
C SER A 525 -19.59 19.49 8.89
N PRO A 526 -18.59 18.62 8.66
CA PRO A 526 -18.75 17.18 8.89
C PRO A 526 -19.15 16.83 10.34
N PHE A 527 -18.80 17.70 11.30
CA PHE A 527 -19.15 17.60 12.72
C PHE A 527 -20.60 18.02 13.03
N THR A 528 -21.37 18.48 12.04
CA THR A 528 -22.81 18.72 12.18
C THR A 528 -23.56 17.39 12.34
N GLN A 529 -24.58 17.34 13.20
CA GLN A 529 -25.39 16.11 13.39
C GLN A 529 -26.20 15.79 12.14
N ASP A 530 -26.41 14.51 11.83
CA ASP A 530 -26.97 14.10 10.54
C ASP A 530 -28.43 14.56 10.33
N GLN A 531 -29.22 14.68 11.40
CA GLN A 531 -30.55 15.30 11.35
C GLN A 531 -30.49 16.77 10.87
N ASP A 532 -29.47 17.51 11.30
CA ASP A 532 -29.23 18.88 10.85
C ASP A 532 -28.61 18.93 9.44
N LYS A 533 -27.75 17.97 9.06
CA LYS A 533 -27.27 17.84 7.67
C LYS A 533 -28.44 17.69 6.71
N THR A 534 -29.33 16.73 6.94
CA THR A 534 -30.53 16.52 6.13
C THR A 534 -31.42 17.77 6.12
N ARG A 535 -31.65 18.41 7.27
CA ARG A 535 -32.44 19.66 7.36
C ARG A 535 -31.84 20.81 6.55
N ILE A 536 -30.52 20.99 6.59
CA ILE A 536 -29.79 22.00 5.80
C ILE A 536 -29.85 21.66 4.31
N LEU A 537 -29.64 20.38 3.96
CA LEU A 537 -29.66 19.91 2.58
C LEU A 537 -31.06 20.07 1.95
N THR A 538 -32.12 19.57 2.60
CA THR A 538 -33.50 19.75 2.15
C THR A 538 -33.86 21.23 2.01
N LYS A 539 -33.43 22.11 2.94
CA LYS A 539 -33.63 23.56 2.82
C LYS A 539 -32.91 24.12 1.59
N PHE A 540 -31.65 23.75 1.38
CA PHE A 540 -30.87 24.16 0.22
C PHE A 540 -31.56 23.74 -1.09
N MET A 541 -31.98 22.47 -1.20
CA MET A 541 -32.66 21.95 -2.40
C MET A 541 -33.98 22.68 -2.70
N LEU A 542 -34.75 23.04 -1.66
CA LEU A 542 -36.03 23.77 -1.80
C LEU A 542 -35.89 25.27 -2.09
N GLU A 543 -34.77 25.90 -1.70
CA GLU A 543 -34.52 27.33 -1.96
C GLU A 543 -33.73 27.56 -3.26
N GLN A 544 -33.00 26.55 -3.75
CA GLN A 544 -32.10 26.70 -4.89
C GLN A 544 -32.83 26.91 -6.21
N GLN A 545 -32.29 27.81 -7.04
CA GLN A 545 -32.79 28.09 -8.40
C GLN A 545 -31.82 27.59 -9.48
N ASP A 546 -30.52 27.57 -9.19
CA ASP A 546 -29.52 26.98 -10.10
C ASP A 546 -29.64 25.44 -10.13
N PRO A 547 -29.35 24.76 -11.26
CA PRO A 547 -29.43 23.30 -11.35
C PRO A 547 -28.54 22.61 -10.30
N VAL A 548 -29.04 21.52 -9.70
CA VAL A 548 -28.29 20.69 -8.75
C VAL A 548 -28.14 19.27 -9.31
N PHE A 549 -26.93 18.73 -9.25
CA PHE A 549 -26.57 17.39 -9.70
C PHE A 549 -25.94 16.61 -8.54
N TYR A 550 -26.35 15.35 -8.35
CA TYR A 550 -25.88 14.48 -7.26
C TYR A 550 -25.74 13.03 -7.73
N HIS A 551 -24.92 12.24 -7.01
CA HIS A 551 -24.67 10.84 -7.37
C HIS A 551 -25.92 9.95 -7.14
N PRO A 552 -26.30 9.05 -8.07
CA PRO A 552 -27.51 8.23 -7.97
C PRO A 552 -27.68 7.48 -6.64
N TYR A 553 -26.64 6.81 -6.12
CA TYR A 553 -26.68 6.09 -4.83
C TYR A 553 -27.01 6.96 -3.60
N ARG A 554 -26.98 8.29 -3.75
CA ARG A 554 -27.21 9.24 -2.65
C ARG A 554 -28.61 9.84 -2.67
N GLU A 555 -29.47 9.41 -3.61
CA GLU A 555 -30.86 9.85 -3.77
C GLU A 555 -31.66 9.93 -2.45
N ASN A 556 -31.49 8.96 -1.54
CA ASN A 556 -32.11 8.98 -0.21
C ASN A 556 -31.80 10.21 0.66
N LEU A 557 -30.70 10.94 0.41
CA LEU A 557 -30.35 12.20 1.08
C LEU A 557 -30.95 13.44 0.37
N PHE A 558 -31.20 13.34 -0.94
CA PHE A 558 -31.73 14.42 -1.78
C PHE A 558 -33.24 14.29 -2.04
N ASN A 559 -33.89 13.22 -1.55
CA ASN A 559 -35.32 12.94 -1.65
C ASN A 559 -36.19 13.97 -0.90
N GLY A 560 -36.55 15.06 -1.59
CA GLY A 560 -37.58 16.00 -1.15
C GLY A 560 -38.96 15.68 -1.78
N PRO A 561 -40.08 15.97 -1.09
CA PRO A 561 -41.42 15.72 -1.65
C PRO A 561 -41.72 16.66 -2.83
N ARG A 562 -42.19 16.08 -3.95
CA ARG A 562 -42.55 16.73 -5.25
C ARG A 562 -41.39 17.11 -6.18
N LEU A 563 -40.33 16.29 -6.23
CA LEU A 563 -39.14 16.60 -7.03
C LEU A 563 -38.75 15.38 -7.88
N GLY A 564 -39.10 15.41 -9.17
CA GLY A 564 -38.62 14.44 -10.15
C GLY A 564 -37.11 14.57 -10.39
N SER A 565 -36.51 13.56 -11.01
CA SER A 565 -35.07 13.55 -11.31
C SER A 565 -34.77 12.99 -12.71
N ASP A 566 -33.90 13.68 -13.44
CA ASP A 566 -33.37 13.17 -14.72
C ASP A 566 -32.06 12.42 -14.44
N PHE A 567 -32.01 11.12 -14.74
CA PHE A 567 -30.80 10.31 -14.69
C PHE A 567 -29.99 10.47 -15.99
N LEU A 568 -28.74 10.91 -15.85
CA LEU A 568 -27.82 11.28 -16.94
C LEU A 568 -26.52 10.43 -16.88
N GLY A 569 -26.65 9.16 -16.52
CA GLY A 569 -25.53 8.23 -16.31
C GLY A 569 -24.91 8.39 -14.92
N PHE A 570 -23.95 9.31 -14.76
CA PHE A 570 -23.24 9.52 -13.48
C PHE A 570 -23.96 10.44 -12.50
N TRP A 571 -24.96 11.18 -12.97
CA TRP A 571 -25.65 12.19 -12.17
C TRP A 571 -27.16 12.01 -12.25
N ARG A 572 -27.84 12.24 -11.13
CA ARG A 572 -29.24 12.68 -11.15
C ARG A 572 -29.29 14.19 -11.09
N ARG A 573 -30.08 14.79 -11.99
CA ARG A 573 -30.37 16.23 -12.05
C ARG A 573 -31.65 16.52 -11.28
N HIS A 574 -31.58 17.51 -10.40
CA HIS A 574 -32.68 18.03 -9.61
C HIS A 574 -33.41 19.19 -10.31
N ASN A 575 -34.54 19.61 -9.72
CA ASN A 575 -35.30 20.79 -10.14
C ASN A 575 -35.73 20.71 -11.62
N THR A 576 -36.40 19.62 -11.99
CA THR A 576 -37.03 19.42 -13.30
C THR A 576 -38.51 19.83 -13.23
N ASP A 577 -39.09 20.33 -14.32
CA ASP A 577 -40.49 20.78 -14.37
C ASP A 577 -41.55 19.65 -14.28
N ASN A 578 -41.16 18.44 -13.86
CA ASN A 578 -42.01 17.24 -13.83
C ASN A 578 -41.93 16.49 -12.48
N ASP A 579 -43.07 16.00 -11.99
CA ASP A 579 -43.17 15.11 -10.82
C ASP A 579 -42.69 13.66 -11.09
N GLN A 580 -41.96 13.39 -12.18
CA GLN A 580 -41.54 12.04 -12.59
C GLN A 580 -40.03 11.91 -12.78
N GLN A 581 -39.52 10.70 -12.54
CA GLN A 581 -38.15 10.34 -12.92
C GLN A 581 -38.06 10.03 -14.43
N ARG A 582 -36.94 10.39 -15.04
CA ARG A 582 -36.65 10.07 -16.46
C ARG A 582 -35.22 9.56 -16.60
N VAL A 583 -35.00 8.67 -17.56
CA VAL A 583 -33.67 8.25 -18.00
C VAL A 583 -33.35 8.98 -19.30
N ILE A 584 -32.19 9.65 -19.36
CA ILE A 584 -31.73 10.42 -20.51
C ILE A 584 -30.37 9.88 -20.95
N LEU A 585 -30.41 8.94 -21.90
CA LEU A 585 -29.21 8.40 -22.54
C LEU A 585 -28.77 9.34 -23.68
N SER A 586 -27.50 9.73 -23.69
CA SER A 586 -26.95 10.70 -24.64
C SER A 586 -25.86 10.10 -25.53
N ASP A 587 -25.67 10.64 -26.73
CA ASP A 587 -24.53 10.28 -27.59
C ASP A 587 -23.19 10.48 -26.87
N ASN A 588 -23.09 11.46 -25.98
CA ASN A 588 -21.88 11.67 -25.17
C ASN A 588 -21.63 10.47 -24.24
N LEU A 589 -22.66 9.96 -23.55
CA LEU A 589 -22.52 8.81 -22.65
C LEU A 589 -22.15 7.55 -23.43
N LEU A 590 -22.81 7.32 -24.57
CA LEU A 590 -22.53 6.23 -25.50
C LEU A 590 -21.06 6.25 -25.96
N ASN A 591 -20.61 7.40 -26.49
CA ASN A 591 -19.23 7.59 -26.95
C ASN A 591 -18.21 7.38 -25.81
N TRP A 592 -18.51 7.86 -24.60
CA TRP A 592 -17.64 7.66 -23.43
C TRP A 592 -17.60 6.19 -22.99
N MET A 593 -18.73 5.48 -22.97
CA MET A 593 -18.77 4.05 -22.64
C MET A 593 -17.97 3.24 -23.66
N GLN A 594 -18.19 3.46 -24.96
CA GLN A 594 -17.41 2.82 -26.03
C GLN A 594 -15.90 3.06 -25.90
N ALA A 595 -15.48 4.30 -25.63
CA ALA A 595 -14.07 4.61 -25.39
C ALA A 595 -13.51 3.96 -24.11
N SER A 596 -14.29 3.89 -23.03
CA SER A 596 -13.88 3.24 -21.77
C SER A 596 -13.75 1.73 -21.92
N ILE A 597 -14.71 1.07 -22.59
CA ILE A 597 -14.67 -0.36 -22.90
C ILE A 597 -13.44 -0.67 -23.77
N ALA A 598 -13.19 0.13 -24.82
CA ALA A 598 -12.02 -0.03 -25.68
C ALA A 598 -10.67 0.26 -24.98
N LYS A 599 -10.67 1.00 -23.86
CA LYS A 599 -9.49 1.24 -23.02
C LYS A 599 -9.28 0.14 -21.96
N ALA A 600 -10.33 -0.57 -21.54
CA ALA A 600 -10.28 -1.51 -20.40
C ALA A 600 -9.19 -2.59 -20.55
N ASP A 601 -9.07 -3.19 -21.74
CA ASP A 601 -8.04 -4.19 -22.08
C ASP A 601 -6.60 -3.67 -21.91
N GLY A 602 -6.42 -2.36 -22.09
CA GLY A 602 -5.16 -1.64 -21.91
C GLY A 602 -4.85 -1.30 -20.45
N ILE A 603 -5.83 -1.33 -19.55
CA ILE A 603 -5.63 -1.02 -18.13
C ILE A 603 -4.99 -2.22 -17.43
N THR A 604 -3.71 -2.07 -17.14
CA THR A 604 -2.85 -3.09 -16.51
C THR A 604 -2.78 -2.95 -14.99
N ASP A 605 -3.10 -1.77 -14.48
CA ASP A 605 -3.30 -1.51 -13.06
C ASP A 605 -4.58 -2.19 -12.56
N ARG A 606 -4.44 -3.06 -11.55
CA ARG A 606 -5.58 -3.83 -11.00
C ARG A 606 -6.65 -2.93 -10.39
N TRP A 607 -6.25 -1.86 -9.69
CA TRP A 607 -7.18 -0.93 -9.02
C TRP A 607 -8.06 -0.21 -10.04
N THR A 608 -7.45 0.47 -11.02
CA THR A 608 -8.20 1.16 -12.07
C THR A 608 -9.03 0.18 -12.91
N ARG A 609 -8.53 -1.03 -13.21
CA ARG A 609 -9.32 -2.01 -13.97
C ARG A 609 -10.62 -2.35 -13.25
N GLN A 610 -10.56 -2.68 -11.96
CA GLN A 610 -11.76 -3.03 -11.20
C GLN A 610 -12.71 -1.84 -11.03
N GLN A 611 -12.18 -0.64 -10.80
CA GLN A 611 -13.01 0.58 -10.74
C GLN A 611 -13.68 0.89 -12.10
N ALA A 612 -12.98 0.71 -13.21
CA ALA A 612 -13.56 0.85 -14.55
C ALA A 612 -14.64 -0.20 -14.83
N SER A 613 -14.39 -1.47 -14.45
CA SER A 613 -15.38 -2.54 -14.57
C SER A 613 -16.63 -2.31 -13.73
N SER A 614 -16.46 -1.88 -12.47
CA SER A 614 -17.58 -1.54 -11.56
C SER A 614 -18.42 -0.38 -12.12
N VAL A 615 -17.77 0.68 -12.62
CA VAL A 615 -18.43 1.81 -13.27
C VAL A 615 -19.21 1.40 -14.52
N ILE A 616 -18.62 0.57 -15.40
CA ILE A 616 -19.29 0.13 -16.63
C ILE A 616 -20.47 -0.81 -16.28
N SER A 617 -20.30 -1.74 -15.34
CA SER A 617 -21.37 -2.64 -14.88
C SER A 617 -22.54 -1.87 -14.24
N THR A 618 -22.25 -0.86 -13.42
CA THR A 618 -23.27 0.05 -12.85
C THR A 618 -24.06 0.79 -13.92
N LEU A 619 -23.39 1.31 -14.96
CA LEU A 619 -24.08 2.00 -16.06
C LEU A 619 -24.93 1.03 -16.89
N VAL A 620 -24.39 -0.14 -17.25
CA VAL A 620 -25.15 -1.19 -17.95
C VAL A 620 -26.37 -1.60 -17.12
N SER A 621 -26.23 -1.73 -15.79
CA SER A 621 -27.34 -2.03 -14.89
C SER A 621 -28.46 -0.99 -14.95
N ALA A 622 -28.14 0.29 -14.84
CA ALA A 622 -29.13 1.36 -14.94
C ALA A 622 -29.80 1.41 -16.33
N ILE A 623 -29.05 1.14 -17.40
CA ILE A 623 -29.55 1.14 -18.78
C ILE A 623 -30.48 -0.06 -19.04
N SER A 624 -30.09 -1.28 -18.64
CA SER A 624 -30.91 -2.47 -18.80
C SER A 624 -32.19 -2.41 -17.94
N GLN A 625 -32.12 -1.85 -16.74
CA GLN A 625 -33.32 -1.57 -15.93
C GLN A 625 -34.24 -0.54 -16.60
N ALA A 626 -33.70 0.50 -17.25
CA ALA A 626 -34.51 1.44 -18.02
C ALA A 626 -35.22 0.75 -19.20
N ALA A 627 -34.51 -0.12 -19.93
CA ALA A 627 -35.06 -0.88 -21.04
C ALA A 627 -36.16 -1.85 -20.61
N ALA A 628 -35.97 -2.58 -19.50
CA ALA A 628 -36.99 -3.44 -18.91
C ALA A 628 -38.28 -2.67 -18.49
N ASN A 629 -38.14 -1.39 -18.14
CA ASN A 629 -39.26 -0.49 -17.86
C ASN A 629 -39.84 0.20 -19.12
N GLY A 630 -39.50 -0.27 -20.33
CA GLY A 630 -40.08 0.19 -21.60
C GLY A 630 -39.35 1.34 -22.29
N PHE A 631 -38.10 1.63 -21.93
CA PHE A 631 -37.26 2.57 -22.68
C PHE A 631 -36.67 1.91 -23.93
N GLU A 632 -36.99 2.40 -25.12
CA GLU A 632 -36.42 1.87 -26.38
C GLU A 632 -34.93 2.24 -26.49
N LEU A 633 -34.06 1.24 -26.58
CA LEU A 633 -32.62 1.41 -26.88
C LEU A 633 -32.39 1.36 -28.39
N ASP A 634 -31.47 2.19 -28.91
CA ASP A 634 -31.03 2.08 -30.30
C ASP A 634 -29.97 0.96 -30.49
N GLU A 635 -29.74 0.56 -31.74
CA GLU A 635 -28.79 -0.51 -32.10
C GLU A 635 -27.36 -0.26 -31.58
N ARG A 636 -26.97 1.00 -31.40
CA ARG A 636 -25.63 1.39 -30.92
C ARG A 636 -25.51 1.18 -29.42
N TRP A 637 -26.58 1.44 -28.66
CA TRP A 637 -26.66 1.11 -27.24
C TRP A 637 -26.59 -0.40 -27.02
N VAL A 638 -27.38 -1.18 -27.77
CA VAL A 638 -27.35 -2.65 -27.71
C VAL A 638 -25.94 -3.18 -27.99
N ALA A 639 -25.35 -2.84 -29.15
CA ALA A 639 -23.99 -3.27 -29.50
C ALA A 639 -22.89 -2.80 -28.53
N THR A 640 -23.13 -1.72 -27.76
CA THR A 640 -22.20 -1.26 -26.71
C THR A 640 -22.34 -2.07 -25.42
N ILE A 641 -23.54 -2.52 -25.08
CA ILE A 641 -23.79 -3.45 -23.97
C ILE A 641 -23.22 -4.83 -24.33
N ASP A 642 -23.42 -5.30 -25.56
CA ASP A 642 -22.84 -6.56 -26.05
C ASP A 642 -21.31 -6.53 -26.00
N SER A 643 -20.67 -5.48 -26.53
CA SER A 643 -19.21 -5.33 -26.42
C SER A 643 -18.72 -5.09 -24.98
N ALA A 644 -19.58 -4.69 -24.03
CA ALA A 644 -19.22 -4.64 -22.62
C ALA A 644 -19.30 -6.04 -21.99
N TYR A 645 -20.32 -6.82 -22.34
CA TYR A 645 -20.52 -8.21 -21.93
C TYR A 645 -19.36 -9.12 -22.35
N GLU A 646 -18.95 -9.04 -23.63
CA GLU A 646 -17.83 -9.83 -24.17
C GLU A 646 -16.48 -9.58 -23.46
N LYS A 647 -16.27 -8.37 -22.93
CA LYS A 647 -14.94 -7.87 -22.50
C LYS A 647 -14.83 -7.60 -21.01
N ASN A 648 -15.94 -7.57 -20.28
CA ASN A 648 -15.96 -7.15 -18.89
C ASN A 648 -16.73 -8.15 -18.02
N GLU A 649 -15.97 -8.90 -17.22
CA GLU A 649 -16.50 -10.01 -16.43
C GLU A 649 -17.54 -9.58 -15.37
N LEU A 650 -17.43 -8.36 -14.83
CA LEU A 650 -18.42 -7.78 -13.92
C LEU A 650 -19.67 -7.26 -14.64
N VAL A 651 -19.59 -6.97 -15.94
CA VAL A 651 -20.77 -6.73 -16.79
C VAL A 651 -21.42 -8.07 -17.15
N ARG A 652 -20.62 -9.08 -17.49
CA ARG A 652 -21.10 -10.43 -17.80
C ARG A 652 -21.89 -11.04 -16.65
N LEU A 653 -21.36 -10.99 -15.42
CA LEU A 653 -22.10 -11.37 -14.20
C LEU A 653 -23.45 -10.65 -14.07
N PHE A 654 -23.48 -9.33 -14.24
CA PHE A 654 -24.72 -8.58 -14.09
C PHE A 654 -25.75 -8.90 -15.19
N VAL A 655 -25.34 -8.95 -16.44
CA VAL A 655 -26.22 -9.26 -17.57
C VAL A 655 -26.75 -10.71 -17.44
N LEU A 656 -25.87 -11.66 -17.09
CA LEU A 656 -26.22 -13.05 -16.78
C LEU A 656 -27.35 -13.16 -15.75
N TRP A 657 -27.31 -12.36 -14.68
CA TRP A 657 -28.38 -12.33 -13.68
C TRP A 657 -29.75 -11.98 -14.28
N ASN A 658 -29.81 -11.06 -15.25
CA ASN A 658 -31.07 -10.72 -15.91
C ASN A 658 -31.51 -11.80 -16.90
N ASP A 659 -30.59 -12.33 -17.71
CA ASP A 659 -30.90 -13.38 -18.71
C ASP A 659 -31.39 -14.68 -18.08
N VAL A 660 -30.84 -15.07 -16.92
CA VAL A 660 -31.31 -16.21 -16.12
C VAL A 660 -32.77 -16.03 -15.68
N ASN A 661 -33.16 -14.81 -15.31
CA ASN A 661 -34.54 -14.48 -14.93
C ASN A 661 -35.48 -14.27 -16.14
N ALA A 662 -34.94 -13.93 -17.31
CA ALA A 662 -35.71 -13.69 -18.54
C ALA A 662 -36.04 -14.97 -19.33
N GLY A 663 -35.30 -16.07 -19.10
CA GLY A 663 -35.45 -17.33 -19.83
C GLY A 663 -34.42 -17.48 -20.95
N MET A 664 -33.19 -17.84 -20.56
CA MET A 664 -32.04 -18.02 -21.44
C MET A 664 -32.21 -19.15 -22.47
N GLU A 665 -31.49 -19.08 -23.59
CA GLU A 665 -31.39 -20.19 -24.55
C GLU A 665 -30.32 -21.21 -24.14
N LYS A 666 -30.57 -22.50 -24.42
CA LYS A 666 -29.72 -23.62 -23.98
C LYS A 666 -28.25 -23.52 -24.42
N GLU A 667 -28.01 -23.06 -25.65
CA GLU A 667 -26.64 -22.98 -26.19
C GLU A 667 -25.82 -21.94 -25.41
N ARG A 668 -26.41 -20.76 -25.14
CA ARG A 668 -25.83 -19.71 -24.28
C ARG A 668 -25.65 -20.20 -22.84
N ALA A 669 -26.64 -20.89 -22.28
CA ALA A 669 -26.55 -21.46 -20.92
C ALA A 669 -25.32 -22.38 -20.74
N ALA A 670 -24.97 -23.18 -21.75
CA ALA A 670 -23.78 -24.03 -21.72
C ALA A 670 -22.46 -23.21 -21.76
N GLU A 671 -22.42 -22.12 -22.53
CA GLU A 671 -21.26 -21.21 -22.57
C GLU A 671 -21.05 -20.46 -21.25
N GLU A 672 -22.14 -20.01 -20.61
CA GLU A 672 -22.08 -19.32 -19.32
C GLU A 672 -21.66 -20.25 -18.17
N ILE A 673 -22.15 -21.50 -18.15
CA ILE A 673 -21.68 -22.54 -17.21
C ILE A 673 -20.15 -22.73 -17.35
N ALA A 674 -19.65 -22.87 -18.58
CA ALA A 674 -18.22 -23.07 -18.82
C ALA A 674 -17.37 -21.85 -18.41
N TRP A 675 -17.90 -20.64 -18.59
CA TRP A 675 -17.26 -19.41 -18.11
C TRP A 675 -17.27 -19.29 -16.59
N ILE A 676 -18.38 -19.61 -15.91
CA ILE A 676 -18.46 -19.66 -14.44
C ILE A 676 -17.40 -20.61 -13.87
N ASP A 677 -17.30 -21.83 -14.40
CA ASP A 677 -16.30 -22.80 -13.94
C ASP A 677 -14.87 -22.32 -14.21
N GLN A 678 -14.62 -21.60 -15.32
CA GLN A 678 -13.32 -20.96 -15.56
C GLN A 678 -13.02 -19.86 -14.53
N VAL A 679 -13.98 -18.98 -14.19
CA VAL A 679 -13.76 -17.89 -13.23
C VAL A 679 -13.55 -18.44 -11.81
N VAL A 680 -14.39 -19.36 -11.36
CA VAL A 680 -14.30 -19.98 -10.03
C VAL A 680 -12.99 -20.77 -9.88
N ALA A 681 -12.52 -21.44 -10.94
CA ALA A 681 -11.21 -22.10 -10.94
C ALA A 681 -10.02 -21.12 -10.91
N ASN A 682 -10.17 -19.91 -11.46
CA ASN A 682 -9.12 -18.88 -11.56
C ASN A 682 -9.34 -17.70 -10.58
N LYS A 683 -9.96 -17.95 -9.42
CA LYS A 683 -10.24 -16.94 -8.37
C LYS A 683 -9.06 -16.05 -7.93
N ASP A 684 -7.82 -16.48 -8.21
CA ASP A 684 -6.59 -15.75 -7.89
C ASP A 684 -6.33 -14.52 -8.79
N ASP A 685 -7.20 -14.19 -9.76
CA ASP A 685 -7.08 -12.98 -10.61
C ASP A 685 -7.68 -11.70 -9.96
N TYR A 686 -8.30 -11.83 -8.77
CA TYR A 686 -8.79 -10.73 -7.91
C TYR A 686 -9.90 -9.80 -8.47
N LEU A 687 -10.30 -9.92 -9.74
CA LEU A 687 -11.38 -9.14 -10.36
C LEU A 687 -12.75 -9.37 -9.72
N PHE A 688 -12.98 -10.58 -9.23
CA PHE A 688 -14.12 -10.96 -8.40
C PHE A 688 -13.68 -11.02 -6.94
N ASP A 689 -14.44 -10.39 -6.05
CA ASP A 689 -14.41 -10.72 -4.62
C ASP A 689 -15.24 -11.99 -4.33
N ASN A 690 -15.15 -12.48 -3.11
CA ASN A 690 -15.87 -13.67 -2.65
C ASN A 690 -17.41 -13.53 -2.77
N GLY A 691 -17.95 -12.31 -2.68
CA GLY A 691 -19.37 -12.03 -2.87
C GLY A 691 -19.81 -12.35 -4.29
N ASN A 692 -19.08 -11.79 -5.26
CA ASN A 692 -19.35 -11.97 -6.70
C ASN A 692 -19.07 -13.42 -7.17
N LEU A 693 -18.07 -14.11 -6.58
CA LEU A 693 -17.85 -15.55 -6.84
C LEU A 693 -19.01 -16.43 -6.35
N ALA A 694 -19.59 -16.11 -5.20
CA ALA A 694 -20.78 -16.82 -4.71
C ALA A 694 -22.03 -16.54 -5.56
N ASP A 695 -22.16 -15.35 -6.15
CA ASP A 695 -23.26 -15.05 -7.09
C ASP A 695 -23.16 -15.87 -8.37
N LEU A 696 -21.95 -16.05 -8.93
CA LEU A 696 -21.73 -16.94 -10.08
C LEU A 696 -22.15 -18.38 -9.75
N LEU A 697 -21.86 -18.88 -8.55
CA LEU A 697 -22.27 -20.22 -8.12
C LEU A 697 -23.78 -20.34 -7.90
N MET A 698 -24.44 -19.33 -7.32
CA MET A 698 -25.90 -19.30 -7.20
C MET A 698 -26.57 -19.24 -8.58
N LEU A 699 -26.06 -18.40 -9.49
CA LEU A 699 -26.55 -18.32 -10.87
C LEU A 699 -26.36 -19.63 -11.63
N LYS A 700 -25.22 -20.31 -11.46
CA LYS A 700 -24.97 -21.65 -12.03
C LYS A 700 -26.10 -22.62 -11.67
N VAL A 701 -26.49 -22.67 -10.40
CA VAL A 701 -27.60 -23.54 -9.93
C VAL A 701 -28.92 -23.18 -10.63
N VAL A 702 -29.26 -21.89 -10.77
CA VAL A 702 -30.50 -21.48 -11.47
C VAL A 702 -30.45 -21.77 -12.98
N ILE A 703 -29.28 -21.65 -13.62
CA ILE A 703 -29.09 -22.05 -15.03
C ILE A 703 -29.38 -23.55 -15.20
N TYR A 704 -28.90 -24.41 -14.29
CA TYR A 704 -29.19 -25.85 -14.32
C TYR A 704 -30.65 -26.20 -13.95
N GLN A 705 -31.32 -25.38 -13.12
CA GLN A 705 -32.76 -25.53 -12.88
C GLN A 705 -33.59 -25.24 -14.15
N ASN A 706 -33.19 -24.20 -14.91
CA ASN A 706 -33.83 -23.84 -16.17
C ASN A 706 -33.47 -24.82 -17.32
N HIS A 707 -32.27 -25.41 -17.28
CA HIS A 707 -31.72 -26.30 -18.31
C HIS A 707 -31.19 -27.61 -17.72
N ALA A 708 -32.08 -28.40 -17.11
CA ALA A 708 -31.72 -29.69 -16.52
C ALA A 708 -31.13 -30.69 -17.54
N ASP A 709 -31.34 -30.48 -18.84
CA ASP A 709 -30.75 -31.25 -19.94
C ASP A 709 -29.33 -30.77 -20.34
N LEU A 710 -28.69 -29.94 -19.50
CA LEU A 710 -27.24 -29.68 -19.46
C LEU A 710 -26.53 -30.39 -18.30
N LEU A 711 -27.25 -31.06 -17.38
CA LEU A 711 -26.65 -31.72 -16.21
C LEU A 711 -25.57 -32.74 -16.61
N PRO A 712 -24.45 -32.86 -15.85
CA PRO A 712 -23.43 -33.89 -16.09
C PRO A 712 -24.02 -35.31 -15.99
N GLU A 713 -23.52 -36.25 -16.81
CA GLU A 713 -24.01 -37.63 -16.81
C GLU A 713 -23.93 -38.27 -15.41
N GLY A 714 -25.10 -38.61 -14.84
CA GLY A 714 -25.22 -39.26 -13.54
C GLY A 714 -25.21 -38.32 -12.33
N VAL A 715 -25.38 -37.00 -12.52
CA VAL A 715 -25.57 -36.01 -11.45
C VAL A 715 -27.02 -35.54 -11.41
N GLU A 716 -27.70 -35.74 -10.27
CA GLU A 716 -29.04 -35.21 -10.04
C GLU A 716 -28.98 -33.70 -9.71
N MET A 717 -30.03 -32.94 -10.06
CA MET A 717 -30.04 -31.48 -9.91
C MET A 717 -29.89 -31.07 -8.44
N GLU A 718 -30.56 -31.78 -7.52
CA GLU A 718 -30.48 -31.53 -6.09
C GLU A 718 -29.05 -31.68 -5.55
N GLN A 719 -28.29 -32.66 -6.03
CA GLN A 719 -26.90 -32.86 -5.61
C GLN A 719 -26.01 -31.72 -6.08
N LEU A 720 -26.16 -31.29 -7.35
CA LEU A 720 -25.40 -30.17 -7.90
C LEU A 720 -25.74 -28.86 -7.18
N ALA A 721 -27.02 -28.63 -6.88
CA ALA A 721 -27.47 -27.47 -6.13
C ALA A 721 -26.89 -27.44 -4.71
N GLU A 722 -26.81 -28.60 -4.04
CA GLU A 722 -26.20 -28.75 -2.73
C GLU A 722 -24.69 -28.46 -2.78
N ASP A 723 -23.94 -29.11 -3.68
CA ASP A 723 -22.48 -28.94 -3.84
C ASP A 723 -22.08 -27.47 -4.13
N GLU A 724 -22.78 -26.78 -5.04
CA GLU A 724 -22.43 -25.41 -5.43
C GLU A 724 -22.92 -24.35 -4.43
N LEU A 725 -24.05 -24.57 -3.73
CA LEU A 725 -24.47 -23.68 -2.63
C LEU A 725 -23.58 -23.82 -1.39
N LEU A 726 -23.07 -25.02 -1.10
CA LEU A 726 -22.07 -25.25 -0.05
C LEU A 726 -20.75 -24.56 -0.41
N ARG A 727 -20.29 -24.65 -1.66
CA ARG A 727 -19.13 -23.87 -2.15
C ARG A 727 -19.34 -22.37 -2.04
N ALA A 728 -20.53 -21.87 -2.37
CA ALA A 728 -20.85 -20.45 -2.22
C ALA A 728 -20.71 -20.00 -0.75
N LEU A 729 -21.20 -20.82 0.20
CA LEU A 729 -21.08 -20.57 1.65
C LEU A 729 -19.64 -20.68 2.18
N ASP A 730 -18.86 -21.65 1.69
CA ASP A 730 -17.44 -21.81 2.04
C ASP A 730 -16.55 -20.69 1.46
N ILE A 731 -17.01 -20.01 0.39
CA ILE A 731 -16.36 -18.81 -0.18
C ILE A 731 -16.77 -17.54 0.59
N THR A 732 -18.05 -17.40 0.95
CA THR A 732 -18.58 -16.33 1.80
C THR A 732 -19.90 -16.71 2.44
N PHE A 733 -20.15 -16.33 3.70
CA PHE A 733 -21.39 -16.60 4.42
C PHE A 733 -22.58 -15.72 3.93
N LYS A 734 -22.91 -15.79 2.63
CA LYS A 734 -24.04 -15.09 2.03
C LYS A 734 -25.37 -15.68 2.53
N LEU A 735 -26.25 -14.78 2.97
CA LEU A 735 -27.55 -15.12 3.56
C LEU A 735 -28.49 -15.81 2.54
N GLU A 736 -28.37 -15.43 1.27
CA GLU A 736 -29.19 -15.94 0.16
C GLU A 736 -28.81 -17.38 -0.20
N ALA A 737 -27.51 -17.68 -0.31
CA ALA A 737 -27.02 -19.05 -0.54
C ALA A 737 -27.51 -19.99 0.57
N PHE A 738 -27.50 -19.53 1.83
CA PHE A 738 -28.05 -20.27 2.96
C PHE A 738 -29.58 -20.42 2.89
N ALA A 739 -30.32 -19.37 2.57
CA ALA A 739 -31.79 -19.44 2.42
C ALA A 739 -32.18 -20.45 1.31
N ASN A 740 -31.46 -20.45 0.20
CA ASN A 740 -31.63 -21.38 -0.92
C ASN A 740 -31.31 -22.83 -0.50
N LEU A 741 -30.20 -23.05 0.22
CA LEU A 741 -29.82 -24.38 0.71
C LEU A 741 -30.84 -24.94 1.74
N VAL A 742 -31.36 -24.08 2.62
CA VAL A 742 -32.45 -24.43 3.56
C VAL A 742 -33.73 -24.79 2.81
N ASN A 743 -34.05 -24.10 1.72
CA ASN A 743 -35.22 -24.41 0.89
C ASN A 743 -35.03 -25.70 0.09
N LEU A 744 -33.83 -25.99 -0.41
CA LEU A 744 -33.48 -27.26 -1.06
C LEU A 744 -33.71 -28.46 -0.13
N TYR A 745 -33.17 -28.39 1.09
CA TYR A 745 -33.38 -29.42 2.13
C TYR A 745 -34.85 -29.59 2.50
N ARG A 746 -35.63 -28.49 2.55
CA ARG A 746 -37.09 -28.56 2.73
C ARG A 746 -37.76 -29.33 1.58
N SER A 747 -37.43 -29.06 0.31
CA SER A 747 -38.04 -29.77 -0.84
C SER A 747 -37.73 -31.27 -0.86
N GLN A 748 -36.59 -31.71 -0.33
CA GLN A 748 -36.23 -33.13 -0.18
C GLN A 748 -37.03 -33.88 0.92
N ASN A 749 -38.20 -33.38 1.34
CA ASN A 749 -39.01 -33.87 2.47
C ASN A 749 -38.31 -33.86 3.84
N ARG A 750 -37.14 -33.22 4.02
CA ARG A 750 -36.42 -33.10 5.31
C ARG A 750 -37.07 -32.04 6.23
N HIS A 751 -38.40 -31.92 6.17
CA HIS A 751 -39.18 -30.73 6.54
C HIS A 751 -39.09 -30.29 8.00
N ALA A 752 -39.07 -31.22 8.95
CA ALA A 752 -39.20 -30.89 10.38
C ALA A 752 -37.94 -30.24 10.97
N ASP A 753 -36.77 -30.66 10.49
CA ASP A 753 -35.48 -30.40 11.13
C ASP A 753 -34.41 -29.92 10.14
N ALA A 754 -34.79 -29.41 8.95
CA ALA A 754 -33.87 -29.03 7.87
C ALA A 754 -32.65 -28.19 8.35
N LEU A 755 -32.84 -27.27 9.30
CA LEU A 755 -31.76 -26.47 9.90
C LEU A 755 -30.86 -27.25 10.87
N ALA A 756 -31.41 -28.20 11.62
CA ALA A 756 -30.62 -29.05 12.52
C ALA A 756 -29.82 -30.08 11.73
N VAL A 757 -30.42 -30.63 10.66
CA VAL A 757 -29.77 -31.56 9.73
C VAL A 757 -28.64 -30.86 8.95
N LEU A 758 -28.87 -29.64 8.43
CA LEU A 758 -27.80 -28.82 7.84
C LEU A 758 -26.67 -28.52 8.83
N ALA A 759 -27.01 -28.26 10.10
CA ALA A 759 -26.02 -28.00 11.16
C ALA A 759 -25.24 -29.26 11.61
N GLU A 760 -25.80 -30.46 11.42
CA GLU A 760 -25.17 -31.76 11.69
C GLU A 760 -24.28 -32.22 10.52
N GLU A 761 -24.77 -32.09 9.28
CA GLU A 761 -24.04 -32.47 8.07
C GLU A 761 -22.93 -31.47 7.71
N HIS A 762 -23.14 -30.17 7.98
CA HIS A 762 -22.18 -29.09 7.66
C HIS A 762 -21.87 -28.21 8.89
N PRO A 763 -20.98 -28.67 9.80
CA PRO A 763 -20.71 -27.99 11.07
C PRO A 763 -20.20 -26.55 10.99
N GLN A 764 -19.74 -26.06 9.82
CA GLN A 764 -19.40 -24.65 9.62
C GLN A 764 -20.63 -23.73 9.72
N ILE A 765 -21.82 -24.19 9.37
CA ILE A 765 -23.09 -23.44 9.48
C ILE A 765 -23.35 -23.04 10.94
N SER A 766 -23.02 -23.92 11.90
CA SER A 766 -23.13 -23.63 13.34
C SER A 766 -22.14 -22.59 13.87
N GLN A 767 -21.10 -22.25 13.10
CA GLN A 767 -20.01 -21.34 13.49
C GLN A 767 -20.09 -19.96 12.80
N ALA A 768 -21.02 -19.79 11.86
CA ALA A 768 -21.23 -18.61 11.02
C ALA A 768 -21.36 -17.27 11.80
N PRO A 769 -21.25 -16.09 11.14
CA PRO A 769 -21.36 -14.77 11.78
C PRO A 769 -22.64 -14.55 12.61
N LEU A 770 -22.64 -13.49 13.45
CA LEU A 770 -23.76 -13.22 14.38
C LEU A 770 -25.08 -12.98 13.64
N GLU A 771 -25.07 -12.14 12.61
CA GLU A 771 -26.24 -11.82 11.76
C GLU A 771 -26.85 -13.10 11.14
N PHE A 772 -25.99 -13.99 10.65
CA PHE A 772 -26.35 -15.29 10.08
C PHE A 772 -26.95 -16.21 11.15
N ARG A 773 -26.39 -16.22 12.37
CA ARG A 773 -26.98 -16.92 13.53
C ARG A 773 -28.30 -16.31 13.99
N GLU A 774 -28.49 -15.00 13.89
CA GLU A 774 -29.76 -14.34 14.20
C GLU A 774 -30.84 -14.70 13.16
N TYR A 775 -30.48 -14.75 11.87
CA TYR A 775 -31.36 -15.21 10.79
C TYR A 775 -31.70 -16.71 10.90
N HIS A 776 -30.72 -17.56 11.18
CA HIS A 776 -30.94 -18.97 11.53
C HIS A 776 -31.90 -19.09 12.73
N ASN A 777 -31.66 -18.34 13.81
CA ASN A 777 -32.54 -18.33 14.99
C ASN A 777 -33.92 -17.73 14.72
N PHE A 778 -34.08 -16.87 13.71
CA PHE A 778 -35.37 -16.37 13.23
C PHE A 778 -36.12 -17.47 12.46
N LEU A 779 -35.49 -18.09 11.45
CA LEU A 779 -36.07 -19.21 10.69
C LEU A 779 -36.45 -20.39 11.59
N THR A 780 -35.63 -20.74 12.58
CA THR A 780 -35.94 -21.77 13.58
C THR A 780 -37.18 -21.40 14.43
N ARG A 781 -37.36 -20.13 14.78
CA ARG A 781 -38.55 -19.65 15.53
C ARG A 781 -39.81 -19.65 14.65
N GLU A 782 -39.72 -19.17 13.41
CA GLU A 782 -40.84 -19.20 12.46
C GLU A 782 -41.32 -20.64 12.20
N MET A 783 -40.40 -21.58 11.97
CA MET A 783 -40.73 -23.00 11.80
C MET A 783 -41.36 -23.61 13.06
N GLN A 784 -40.90 -23.26 14.27
CA GLN A 784 -41.53 -23.67 15.53
C GLN A 784 -42.95 -23.10 15.71
N SER A 785 -43.28 -21.97 15.07
CA SER A 785 -44.66 -21.44 15.02
C SER A 785 -45.53 -21.99 13.88
N GLY A 786 -44.96 -22.80 12.98
CA GLY A 786 -45.66 -23.33 11.80
C GLY A 786 -45.78 -22.34 10.63
N GLY A 787 -45.00 -21.26 10.63
CA GLY A 787 -44.92 -20.31 9.53
C GLY A 787 -44.07 -20.84 8.37
N VAL A 788 -44.55 -20.67 7.14
CA VAL A 788 -43.73 -20.80 5.93
C VAL A 788 -43.29 -19.40 5.51
N PRO A 789 -42.00 -19.04 5.61
CA PRO A 789 -41.51 -17.78 5.06
C PRO A 789 -41.74 -17.77 3.55
N GLN A 790 -42.43 -16.74 3.04
CA GLN A 790 -42.43 -16.47 1.60
C GLN A 790 -41.03 -15.99 1.17
N LEU A 791 -40.70 -16.19 -0.10
CA LEU A 791 -39.49 -15.64 -0.70
C LEU A 791 -39.48 -14.11 -0.50
N ALA A 792 -38.39 -13.59 0.06
CA ALA A 792 -38.13 -12.16 0.02
C ALA A 792 -37.70 -11.80 -1.41
N GLU A 793 -38.35 -10.81 -2.02
CA GLU A 793 -37.75 -10.11 -3.16
C GLU A 793 -36.49 -9.36 -2.67
N PRO A 794 -35.41 -9.32 -3.46
CA PRO A 794 -34.18 -8.60 -3.07
C PRO A 794 -34.42 -7.08 -3.00
N GLN A 795 -33.94 -6.45 -1.93
CA GLN A 795 -33.90 -4.99 -1.70
C GLN A 795 -32.59 -4.58 -1.03
#